data_AF-A0A3M0IH26-F1
#
_entry.id   AF-A0A3M0IH26-F1
#
_cell.length_a   1.000
_cell.length_b   1.000
_cell.length_c   1.000
_cell.angle_alpha   90.00
_cell.angle_beta   90.00
_cell.angle_gamma   90.00
#
_symmetry.space_group_name_H-M   'P 1'
#
loop_
_entity.id
_entity.type
_entity.pdbx_description
1 polymer ?
#
loop_
_entity_poly.entity_id
_entity_poly.type
_entity_poly.pdbx_seq_one_letter_code
_entity_poly.pdbx_strand_id
1 'polypeptide(L)'
;MARAEPEALVRGVRSDQLLGLPSGESTGLTPLQHEIWQAFEGQVRYTAVHDEDTYFPDALDAMDQARHSIWLWSPWYTKRMWEVLPRLQDARRRGVRIHLFVTDESDSLLQGQLANPATAADAQRRLPELKAVADTVVEIKDMHQKILVIDEQLCFLGSLNTLSHAPGGQGRREIMVPFRGRRFARHILDHENADLLLRPPTCPDHGGQAELRKFTIPPKQRPVRTSHTTNHPAQRYFAWACPARTTVTKPDGTTRTSGCPRRNALRVDETGYLGKQSPLQHPGRCCFASVLGRLYCPQPVSRRKAHHSADPFADPVEARRVPRSRSGPCERLERMNRLAGVTSPYLLQHADNPVDWWPWGPEAFEEAKRREVPVLLSVGYSACHWCHVMAHESFEDEVTAAFMNEHFVSVKVDREERPDVDAVYMEAVQAATGQGGWPMSVFLTPDAEPFYFGTYFPPVPRSGMPSFRQVLEGVRQAWAERRDEVTEVAGKIVRDLAEREIDHGGARLPGEQEQAQALLGLTREYDPRRGGFGGAPKFPPSMVIEFLLRHHARTGSEGALQMAQDTCERMARGGIYDQLGGGFARYSVDRDWTVPHFEKMLYDNALLCRVYAHLWRSTGSEQARRVALETADFMVRELGTAEGGFASALDADSDDGSGRHVEGAYYVWTPEQLREVLGDDAPLAAQHFGVTEEGTFEEGRSVLQLPQGEGVVDAEQIASVRERLFRARQDRPAPGRDDKVVASWNGLAVAALAETGAYFDRPDLVEAAVAAADLLVRLHLDDRARLVRTSRDGRAGGNAGVLEDYADVAEGFLALASVTGEGVWLDFAGLLLDQVLARFTDPDSGALYDTASDAERLIRRPQDPTDNATPAGWTAAAGALLSYAAHTGSALHRTAAERALGVVTTLGPRVPRFIGWGLAVAEALLDGPREIAVVGPDLADGATGTLHRTALLGTAPGAVVAAGAPDGDEFPLLADRPLVAGAPAAYVCRNFTCDAPTTDPERLRTALSS
;
A
#
# COMPACT_ATOMS: atom_id res chain seq x y z
N MET A 1 -63.20 -39.09 -7.35
CA MET A 1 -62.26 -39.35 -8.46
C MET A 1 -61.50 -38.08 -8.76
N ALA A 2 -60.43 -37.82 -8.00
CA ALA A 2 -59.61 -36.62 -8.17
C ALA A 2 -58.39 -36.98 -9.01
N ARG A 3 -58.25 -36.28 -10.14
CA ARG A 3 -57.17 -36.43 -11.13
C ARG A 3 -55.83 -36.11 -10.48
N ALA A 4 -54.87 -37.01 -10.62
CA ALA A 4 -53.46 -36.72 -10.40
C ALA A 4 -52.93 -35.93 -11.61
N GLU A 5 -52.29 -34.78 -11.35
CA GLU A 5 -51.21 -34.08 -12.09
C GLU A 5 -51.07 -32.65 -11.50
N PRO A 6 -49.90 -31.97 -11.50
CA PRO A 6 -48.54 -32.38 -11.88
C PRO A 6 -47.45 -32.07 -10.81
N GLU A 7 -46.25 -32.63 -11.01
CA GLU A 7 -44.91 -32.28 -10.47
C GLU A 7 -44.82 -31.24 -9.31
N ALA A 8 -44.57 -31.72 -8.09
CA ALA A 8 -44.06 -30.93 -6.96
C ALA A 8 -42.78 -31.64 -6.45
N LEU A 9 -41.62 -31.03 -6.18
CA LEU A 9 -41.27 -29.64 -5.91
C LEU A 9 -40.02 -29.26 -6.72
N VAL A 10 -40.11 -28.21 -7.53
CA VAL A 10 -38.95 -27.34 -7.79
C VAL A 10 -39.37 -25.97 -7.27
N ARG A 11 -39.04 -25.67 -6.01
CA ARG A 11 -39.19 -24.30 -5.50
C ARG A 11 -38.04 -23.50 -6.10
N GLY A 12 -38.35 -22.71 -7.11
CA GLY A 12 -37.43 -21.69 -7.61
C GLY A 12 -37.16 -20.70 -6.48
N VAL A 13 -35.93 -20.69 -5.99
CA VAL A 13 -35.45 -19.70 -5.03
C VAL A 13 -34.69 -18.67 -5.85
N ARG A 14 -35.13 -17.41 -5.75
CA ARG A 14 -34.51 -16.27 -6.46
C ARG A 14 -33.09 -16.04 -5.90
N SER A 15 -32.19 -15.50 -6.71
CA SER A 15 -30.78 -15.27 -6.31
C SER A 15 -30.64 -14.42 -5.05
N ASP A 16 -31.59 -13.51 -4.84
CA ASP A 16 -31.77 -12.75 -3.60
C ASP A 16 -31.97 -13.68 -2.39
N GLN A 17 -32.86 -14.67 -2.46
CA GLN A 17 -33.12 -15.63 -1.38
C GLN A 17 -31.96 -16.61 -1.12
N LEU A 18 -31.18 -17.00 -2.14
CA LEU A 18 -29.96 -17.82 -1.96
C LEU A 18 -28.89 -17.07 -1.14
N LEU A 19 -28.88 -15.75 -1.26
CA LEU A 19 -27.93 -14.84 -0.61
C LEU A 19 -28.51 -14.20 0.66
N GLY A 20 -29.75 -14.53 1.05
CA GLY A 20 -30.43 -14.01 2.24
C GLY A 20 -30.96 -12.58 2.12
N LEU A 21 -31.21 -12.09 0.89
CA LEU A 21 -31.62 -10.72 0.58
C LEU A 21 -33.14 -10.56 0.43
N PRO A 22 -33.69 -9.36 0.66
CA PRO A 22 -35.07 -9.01 0.31
C PRO A 22 -35.34 -9.23 -1.19
N SER A 23 -36.55 -9.68 -1.54
CA SER A 23 -36.85 -10.13 -2.90
C SER A 23 -36.83 -9.00 -3.93
N GLY A 24 -35.79 -8.96 -4.78
CA GLY A 24 -35.67 -8.09 -5.96
C GLY A 24 -34.66 -6.98 -5.89
N GLU A 25 -33.82 -6.95 -4.86
CA GLU A 25 -32.83 -5.88 -4.69
C GLU A 25 -31.41 -6.31 -5.03
N SER A 26 -30.73 -5.46 -5.80
CA SER A 26 -29.31 -5.56 -6.17
C SER A 26 -28.34 -4.87 -5.25
N THR A 27 -28.91 -4.07 -4.39
CA THR A 27 -28.26 -3.03 -3.65
C THR A 27 -27.77 -3.61 -2.34
N GLY A 28 -26.46 -3.50 -2.09
CA GLY A 28 -25.82 -4.00 -0.86
C GLY A 28 -25.02 -5.30 -1.00
N LEU A 29 -24.80 -5.80 -2.23
CA LEU A 29 -23.98 -6.98 -2.45
C LEU A 29 -22.48 -6.66 -2.45
N THR A 30 -21.70 -7.49 -1.76
CA THR A 30 -20.22 -7.45 -1.87
C THR A 30 -19.77 -7.80 -3.30
N PRO A 31 -18.56 -7.40 -3.74
CA PRO A 31 -18.07 -7.69 -5.09
C PRO A 31 -18.11 -9.19 -5.46
N LEU A 32 -17.81 -10.08 -4.51
CA LEU A 32 -17.92 -11.53 -4.69
C LEU A 32 -19.38 -11.99 -4.79
N GLN A 33 -20.30 -11.43 -3.98
CA GLN A 33 -21.73 -11.73 -4.08
C GLN A 33 -22.35 -11.16 -5.36
N HIS A 34 -21.82 -10.05 -5.87
CA HIS A 34 -22.21 -9.45 -7.13
C HIS A 34 -21.69 -10.27 -8.32
N GLU A 35 -20.45 -10.78 -8.28
CA GLU A 35 -19.94 -11.75 -9.26
C GLU A 35 -20.72 -13.06 -9.24
N ILE A 36 -20.99 -13.60 -8.05
CA ILE A 36 -21.84 -14.77 -7.83
C ILE A 36 -23.22 -14.49 -8.39
N TRP A 37 -23.85 -13.38 -8.00
CA TRP A 37 -25.17 -13.05 -8.49
C TRP A 37 -25.19 -12.86 -10.01
N GLN A 38 -24.26 -12.12 -10.62
CA GLN A 38 -24.19 -12.00 -12.08
C GLN A 38 -23.91 -13.35 -12.78
N ALA A 39 -23.19 -14.26 -12.13
CA ALA A 39 -22.97 -15.62 -12.63
C ALA A 39 -24.24 -16.50 -12.52
N PHE A 40 -25.12 -16.22 -11.55
CA PHE A 40 -26.35 -16.96 -11.27
C PHE A 40 -27.61 -16.31 -11.86
N GLU A 41 -27.58 -15.01 -12.17
CA GLU A 41 -28.70 -14.23 -12.68
C GLU A 41 -29.09 -14.72 -14.07
N GLY A 42 -30.23 -15.41 -14.12
CA GLY A 42 -30.83 -15.93 -15.35
C GLY A 42 -30.32 -17.30 -15.83
N GLN A 43 -29.41 -17.99 -15.11
CA GLN A 43 -28.76 -19.19 -15.68
C GLN A 43 -28.80 -20.47 -14.85
N VAL A 44 -29.34 -20.47 -13.62
CA VAL A 44 -29.21 -21.66 -12.76
C VAL A 44 -30.48 -22.00 -12.00
N ARG A 45 -30.90 -23.28 -12.11
CA ARG A 45 -31.86 -23.92 -11.21
C ARG A 45 -31.08 -24.93 -10.35
N TYR A 46 -30.99 -24.71 -9.05
CA TYR A 46 -30.54 -25.75 -8.12
C TYR A 46 -31.76 -26.54 -7.62
N THR A 47 -31.59 -27.84 -7.41
CA THR A 47 -32.71 -28.73 -7.04
C THR A 47 -32.89 -28.89 -5.53
N ALA A 48 -31.82 -28.75 -4.73
CA ALA A 48 -31.83 -28.66 -3.27
C ALA A 48 -30.43 -28.30 -2.71
N VAL A 49 -30.33 -27.94 -1.42
CA VAL A 49 -29.05 -27.84 -0.67
C VAL A 49 -28.99 -29.04 0.26
N HIS A 50 -27.94 -29.84 0.15
CA HIS A 50 -27.86 -31.14 0.81
C HIS A 50 -26.64 -31.20 1.73
N ASP A 51 -26.81 -31.83 2.89
CA ASP A 51 -25.71 -32.32 3.71
C ASP A 51 -25.22 -33.70 3.21
N GLU A 52 -24.15 -34.23 3.82
CA GLU A 52 -23.51 -35.49 3.42
C GLU A 52 -24.45 -36.71 3.33
N ASP A 53 -25.52 -36.73 4.12
CA ASP A 53 -26.51 -37.80 4.12
C ASP A 53 -27.56 -37.66 3.02
N THR A 54 -27.71 -36.46 2.45
CA THR A 54 -28.75 -36.15 1.47
C THR A 54 -28.23 -35.93 0.06
N TYR A 55 -26.98 -35.48 -0.16
CA TYR A 55 -26.45 -35.30 -1.52
C TYR A 55 -25.95 -36.63 -2.10
N PHE A 56 -25.43 -37.48 -1.24
CA PHE A 56 -24.73 -38.69 -1.64
C PHE A 56 -25.68 -39.72 -2.29
N PRO A 57 -26.89 -39.99 -1.75
CA PRO A 57 -27.89 -40.80 -2.45
C PRO A 57 -28.28 -40.22 -3.82
N ASP A 58 -28.50 -38.91 -3.92
CA ASP A 58 -28.88 -38.24 -5.17
C ASP A 58 -27.78 -38.31 -6.23
N ALA A 59 -26.52 -38.22 -5.81
CA ALA A 59 -25.36 -38.40 -6.69
C ALA A 59 -25.27 -39.85 -7.21
N LEU A 60 -25.49 -40.85 -6.34
CA LEU A 60 -25.52 -42.26 -6.74
C LEU A 60 -26.68 -42.57 -7.71
N ASP A 61 -27.88 -42.07 -7.41
CA ASP A 61 -29.05 -42.22 -8.29
C ASP A 61 -28.82 -41.55 -9.65
N ALA A 62 -28.16 -40.39 -9.66
CA ALA A 62 -27.79 -39.74 -10.91
C ALA A 62 -26.75 -40.54 -11.71
N MET A 63 -25.80 -41.21 -11.05
CA MET A 63 -24.84 -42.11 -11.71
C MET A 63 -25.53 -43.34 -12.30
N ASP A 64 -26.52 -43.91 -11.60
CA ASP A 64 -27.35 -45.00 -12.12
C ASP A 64 -28.16 -44.58 -13.34
N GLN A 65 -28.58 -43.32 -13.40
CA GLN A 65 -29.37 -42.79 -14.52
C GLN A 65 -28.51 -42.23 -15.67
N ALA A 66 -27.20 -42.12 -15.49
CA ALA A 66 -26.27 -41.60 -16.50
C ALA A 66 -26.37 -42.41 -17.80
N ARG A 67 -26.36 -41.73 -18.95
CA ARG A 67 -26.53 -42.35 -20.28
C ARG A 67 -25.33 -42.15 -21.20
N HIS A 68 -24.49 -41.16 -20.94
CA HIS A 68 -23.49 -40.68 -21.89
C HIS A 68 -22.10 -40.53 -21.26
N SER A 69 -21.98 -39.81 -20.14
CA SER A 69 -20.67 -39.60 -19.51
C SER A 69 -20.77 -39.27 -18.02
N ILE A 70 -19.75 -39.67 -17.27
CA ILE A 70 -19.53 -39.29 -15.88
C ILE A 70 -18.10 -38.75 -15.77
N TRP A 71 -17.96 -37.54 -15.22
CA TRP A 71 -16.67 -36.88 -14.98
C TRP A 71 -16.51 -36.66 -13.49
N LEU A 72 -15.38 -37.11 -12.92
CA LEU A 72 -15.19 -37.15 -11.48
C LEU A 72 -13.79 -36.64 -11.09
N TRP A 73 -13.75 -35.55 -10.30
CA TRP A 73 -12.51 -34.98 -9.75
C TRP A 73 -12.35 -35.34 -8.26
N SER A 74 -11.12 -35.72 -7.90
CA SER A 74 -10.69 -36.07 -6.53
C SER A 74 -11.71 -36.97 -5.80
N PRO A 75 -12.00 -38.17 -6.34
CA PRO A 75 -13.03 -39.06 -5.79
C PRO A 75 -12.76 -39.46 -4.33
N TRP A 76 -11.51 -39.32 -3.86
CA TRP A 76 -10.95 -39.80 -2.58
C TRP A 76 -11.62 -39.31 -1.30
N TYR A 77 -12.56 -38.39 -1.36
CA TYR A 77 -13.08 -37.71 -0.16
C TYR A 77 -14.30 -38.34 0.50
N THR A 78 -14.90 -39.39 -0.06
CA THR A 78 -16.07 -40.01 0.59
C THR A 78 -15.65 -41.23 1.40
N LYS A 79 -16.05 -41.28 2.68
CA LYS A 79 -15.98 -42.50 3.52
C LYS A 79 -16.79 -43.68 2.94
N ARG A 80 -17.49 -43.46 1.82
CA ARG A 80 -18.46 -44.33 1.15
C ARG A 80 -18.05 -44.70 -0.29
N MET A 81 -16.76 -44.64 -0.62
CA MET A 81 -16.22 -45.05 -1.93
C MET A 81 -16.70 -46.43 -2.41
N TRP A 82 -16.90 -47.36 -1.46
CA TRP A 82 -17.40 -48.71 -1.70
C TRP A 82 -18.81 -48.74 -2.33
N GLU A 83 -19.58 -47.65 -2.24
CA GLU A 83 -20.91 -47.51 -2.86
C GLU A 83 -20.84 -46.89 -4.27
N VAL A 84 -19.81 -46.08 -4.55
CA VAL A 84 -19.63 -45.42 -5.86
C VAL A 84 -19.09 -46.40 -6.90
N LEU A 85 -18.11 -47.23 -6.52
CA LEU A 85 -17.42 -48.13 -7.44
C LEU A 85 -18.37 -49.11 -8.17
N PRO A 86 -19.34 -49.77 -7.51
CA PRO A 86 -20.31 -50.64 -8.19
C PRO A 86 -21.18 -49.89 -9.21
N ARG A 87 -21.52 -48.62 -8.96
CA ARG A 87 -22.35 -47.81 -9.88
C ARG A 87 -21.58 -47.37 -11.10
N LEU A 88 -20.30 -47.03 -10.93
CA LEU A 88 -19.39 -46.78 -12.06
C LEU A 88 -19.18 -48.06 -12.90
N GLN A 89 -19.02 -49.22 -12.26
CA GLN A 89 -18.94 -50.50 -12.98
C GLN A 89 -20.21 -50.77 -13.78
N ASP A 90 -21.38 -50.49 -13.21
CA ASP A 90 -22.65 -50.65 -13.90
C ASP A 90 -22.84 -49.65 -15.05
N ALA A 91 -22.55 -48.37 -14.81
CA ALA A 91 -22.58 -47.33 -15.84
C ALA A 91 -21.67 -47.69 -17.02
N ARG A 92 -20.47 -48.23 -16.76
CA ARG A 92 -19.60 -48.72 -17.83
C ARG A 92 -20.19 -49.90 -18.59
N ARG A 93 -20.82 -50.87 -17.92
CA ARG A 93 -21.54 -51.96 -18.59
C ARG A 93 -22.69 -51.45 -19.46
N ARG A 94 -23.31 -50.33 -19.08
CA ARG A 94 -24.34 -49.63 -19.86
C ARG A 94 -23.78 -48.73 -20.98
N GLY A 95 -22.46 -48.68 -21.16
CA GLY A 95 -21.80 -47.91 -22.21
C GLY A 95 -21.60 -46.42 -21.89
N VAL A 96 -21.74 -46.02 -20.63
CA VAL A 96 -21.47 -44.65 -20.17
C VAL A 96 -19.95 -44.44 -20.07
N ARG A 97 -19.44 -43.33 -20.63
CA ARG A 97 -18.01 -43.00 -20.59
C ARG A 97 -17.61 -42.42 -19.23
N ILE A 98 -16.57 -42.96 -18.61
CA ILE A 98 -16.12 -42.53 -17.29
C ILE A 98 -14.76 -41.84 -17.38
N HIS A 99 -14.71 -40.57 -17.01
CA HIS A 99 -13.52 -39.74 -16.97
C HIS A 99 -13.15 -39.44 -15.52
N LEU A 100 -11.95 -39.86 -15.12
CA LEU A 100 -11.50 -39.82 -13.73
C LEU A 100 -10.25 -38.96 -13.60
N PHE A 101 -10.29 -37.98 -12.70
CA PHE A 101 -9.17 -37.10 -12.39
C PHE A 101 -8.75 -37.34 -10.93
N VAL A 102 -7.52 -37.82 -10.72
CA VAL A 102 -7.01 -38.24 -9.40
C VAL A 102 -5.66 -37.59 -9.10
N THR A 103 -5.34 -37.42 -7.82
CA THR A 103 -4.00 -36.99 -7.41
C THR A 103 -3.00 -38.16 -7.52
N ASP A 104 -1.72 -37.84 -7.67
CA ASP A 104 -0.61 -38.81 -7.75
C ASP A 104 -0.47 -39.60 -6.43
N GLU A 105 -0.19 -40.91 -6.52
CA GLU A 105 -0.05 -41.82 -5.36
C GLU A 105 1.10 -41.45 -4.41
N SER A 106 2.05 -40.63 -4.88
CA SER A 106 3.18 -40.12 -4.11
C SER A 106 2.89 -38.84 -3.30
N ASP A 107 1.68 -38.29 -3.39
CA ASP A 107 1.30 -37.06 -2.72
C ASP A 107 1.14 -37.26 -1.19
N SER A 108 1.97 -36.55 -0.42
CA SER A 108 1.95 -36.53 1.05
C SER A 108 0.60 -36.15 1.67
N LEU A 109 -0.29 -35.51 0.91
CA LEU A 109 -1.62 -35.10 1.37
C LEU A 109 -2.63 -36.26 1.42
N LEU A 110 -2.48 -37.30 0.58
CA LEU A 110 -3.22 -38.56 0.73
C LEU A 110 -2.85 -39.26 2.05
N GLN A 111 -1.60 -39.10 2.50
CA GLN A 111 -1.09 -39.69 3.75
C GLN A 111 -1.40 -38.83 4.99
N GLY A 112 -1.47 -37.51 4.86
CA GLY A 112 -1.66 -36.57 5.98
C GLY A 112 -3.11 -36.12 6.25
N GLN A 113 -4.02 -36.13 5.27
CA GLN A 113 -5.37 -35.57 5.43
C GLN A 113 -6.45 -36.59 5.87
N LEU A 114 -6.17 -37.88 5.80
CA LEU A 114 -7.06 -38.90 6.36
C LEU A 114 -6.73 -39.05 7.84
N ALA A 115 -7.49 -38.35 8.69
CA ALA A 115 -7.35 -38.39 10.15
C ALA A 115 -7.50 -39.81 10.77
N ASN A 116 -7.80 -40.84 9.97
CA ASN A 116 -7.93 -42.24 10.37
C ASN A 116 -7.08 -43.17 9.45
N PRO A 117 -6.05 -43.85 10.00
CA PRO A 117 -5.18 -44.78 9.26
C PRO A 117 -5.91 -45.92 8.53
N ALA A 118 -7.07 -46.37 9.06
CA ALA A 118 -7.85 -47.44 8.45
C ALA A 118 -8.54 -47.01 7.14
N THR A 119 -8.95 -45.75 7.05
CA THR A 119 -9.59 -45.16 5.86
C THR A 119 -8.57 -44.89 4.76
N ALA A 120 -7.36 -44.48 5.12
CA ALA A 120 -6.24 -44.32 4.19
C ALA A 120 -5.84 -45.67 3.54
N ALA A 121 -5.70 -46.71 4.34
CA ALA A 121 -5.38 -48.04 3.84
C ALA A 121 -6.47 -48.62 2.91
N ASP A 122 -7.75 -48.34 3.17
CA ASP A 122 -8.84 -48.81 2.30
C ASP A 122 -8.94 -48.05 0.98
N ALA A 123 -8.76 -46.72 1.01
CA ALA A 123 -8.69 -45.89 -0.19
C ALA A 123 -7.53 -46.31 -1.10
N GLN A 124 -6.36 -46.60 -0.51
CA GLN A 124 -5.17 -47.02 -1.24
C GLN A 124 -5.32 -48.43 -1.85
N ARG A 125 -6.05 -49.34 -1.21
CA ARG A 125 -6.37 -50.68 -1.76
C ARG A 125 -7.33 -50.64 -2.94
N ARG A 126 -8.34 -49.78 -2.91
CA ARG A 126 -9.42 -49.73 -3.93
C ARG A 126 -9.11 -48.81 -5.11
N LEU A 127 -8.08 -47.97 -4.99
CA LEU A 127 -7.65 -47.04 -6.02
C LEU A 127 -7.36 -47.72 -7.38
N PRO A 128 -6.62 -48.84 -7.44
CA PRO A 128 -6.46 -49.61 -8.68
C PRO A 128 -7.79 -50.06 -9.28
N GLU A 129 -8.76 -50.49 -8.46
CA GLU A 129 -10.08 -50.92 -8.92
C GLU A 129 -10.89 -49.76 -9.51
N LEU A 130 -10.81 -48.57 -8.92
CA LEU A 130 -11.47 -47.37 -9.43
C LEU A 130 -10.86 -46.89 -10.75
N LYS A 131 -9.52 -46.85 -10.84
CA LYS A 131 -8.80 -46.53 -12.08
C LYS A 131 -9.16 -47.53 -13.19
N ALA A 132 -9.28 -48.81 -12.86
CA ALA A 132 -9.63 -49.85 -13.82
C ALA A 132 -11.03 -49.68 -14.43
N VAL A 133 -11.95 -49.04 -13.70
CA VAL A 133 -13.33 -48.80 -14.15
C VAL A 133 -13.45 -47.55 -15.03
N ALA A 134 -12.51 -46.61 -15.01
CA ALA A 134 -12.57 -45.45 -15.88
C ALA A 134 -12.16 -45.77 -17.34
N ASP A 135 -12.75 -45.06 -18.30
CA ASP A 135 -12.31 -45.05 -19.70
C ASP A 135 -11.13 -44.09 -19.91
N THR A 136 -11.02 -43.07 -19.06
CA THR A 136 -9.84 -42.21 -19.01
C THR A 136 -9.49 -41.89 -17.57
N VAL A 137 -8.22 -42.10 -17.23
CA VAL A 137 -7.65 -41.71 -15.94
C VAL A 137 -6.61 -40.63 -16.22
N VAL A 138 -6.73 -39.49 -15.54
CA VAL A 138 -5.79 -38.39 -15.59
C VAL A 138 -5.24 -38.16 -14.18
N GLU A 139 -3.93 -38.29 -14.05
CA GLU A 139 -3.22 -38.04 -12.79
C GLU A 139 -2.70 -36.60 -12.76
N ILE A 140 -3.08 -35.84 -11.75
CA ILE A 140 -2.78 -34.41 -11.63
C ILE A 140 -2.16 -34.14 -10.26
N LYS A 141 -0.94 -33.57 -10.23
CA LYS A 141 -0.27 -33.19 -8.98
C LYS A 141 -0.93 -31.97 -8.33
N ASP A 142 -1.02 -31.99 -7.00
CA ASP A 142 -1.53 -30.88 -6.16
C ASP A 142 -3.00 -30.49 -6.46
N MET A 143 -3.86 -31.47 -6.73
CA MET A 143 -5.27 -31.26 -7.09
C MET A 143 -6.24 -31.59 -5.95
N HIS A 144 -7.01 -30.59 -5.49
CA HIS A 144 -8.07 -30.74 -4.48
C HIS A 144 -9.43 -30.17 -4.95
N GLN A 145 -10.03 -30.79 -5.97
CA GLN A 145 -11.35 -30.39 -6.51
C GLN A 145 -12.39 -31.47 -6.29
N LYS A 146 -13.57 -31.09 -5.81
CA LYS A 146 -14.71 -32.01 -5.60
C LYS A 146 -15.84 -31.64 -6.54
N ILE A 147 -15.77 -32.25 -7.72
CA ILE A 147 -16.66 -31.97 -8.84
C ILE A 147 -17.13 -33.31 -9.40
N LEU A 148 -18.45 -33.45 -9.58
CA LEU A 148 -19.08 -34.55 -10.31
C LEU A 148 -19.95 -33.95 -11.42
N VAL A 149 -19.67 -34.31 -12.67
CA VAL A 149 -20.49 -33.92 -13.83
C VAL A 149 -21.06 -35.17 -14.49
N ILE A 150 -22.39 -35.23 -14.66
CA ILE A 150 -23.11 -36.34 -15.28
C ILE A 150 -23.81 -35.85 -16.53
N ASP A 151 -23.57 -36.57 -17.64
CA ASP A 151 -24.13 -36.37 -18.97
C ASP A 151 -23.99 -34.95 -19.54
N GLU A 152 -22.99 -34.19 -19.05
CA GLU A 152 -22.87 -32.76 -19.33
C GLU A 152 -24.18 -31.99 -19.05
N GLN A 153 -24.98 -32.44 -18.08
CA GLN A 153 -26.26 -31.83 -17.70
C GLN A 153 -26.34 -31.52 -16.21
N LEU A 154 -25.79 -32.37 -15.36
CA LEU A 154 -25.89 -32.24 -13.90
C LEU A 154 -24.49 -32.10 -13.31
N CYS A 155 -24.27 -31.06 -12.51
CA CYS A 155 -23.01 -30.78 -11.84
C CYS A 155 -23.22 -30.70 -10.34
N PHE A 156 -22.46 -31.46 -9.56
CA PHE A 156 -22.36 -31.25 -8.13
C PHE A 156 -21.06 -30.49 -7.85
N LEU A 157 -21.17 -29.30 -7.24
CA LEU A 157 -20.04 -28.44 -6.87
C LEU A 157 -20.11 -28.09 -5.39
N GLY A 158 -18.98 -28.12 -4.69
CA GLY A 158 -18.97 -27.79 -3.26
C GLY A 158 -17.60 -27.72 -2.61
N SER A 159 -17.62 -27.15 -1.41
CA SER A 159 -16.51 -27.06 -0.49
C SER A 159 -16.40 -28.34 0.32
N LEU A 160 -15.18 -28.82 0.52
CA LEU A 160 -14.84 -29.62 1.70
C LEU A 160 -13.81 -28.83 2.50
N ASN A 161 -14.04 -27.53 2.61
CA ASN A 161 -13.23 -26.60 3.35
C ASN A 161 -14.00 -25.36 3.82
N THR A 162 -15.26 -25.56 4.19
CA THR A 162 -16.03 -24.56 4.95
C THR A 162 -16.15 -25.12 6.35
N LEU A 163 -15.21 -24.69 7.20
CA LEU A 163 -15.10 -24.93 8.65
C LEU A 163 -14.36 -26.21 9.09
N SER A 164 -13.02 -26.30 9.10
CA SER A 164 -12.26 -27.11 10.10
C SER A 164 -10.73 -27.07 10.01
N HIS A 165 -10.11 -26.13 10.72
CA HIS A 165 -9.10 -26.47 11.73
C HIS A 165 -9.41 -25.65 12.98
N ALA A 166 -10.29 -26.21 13.84
CA ALA A 166 -10.41 -25.80 15.23
C ALA A 166 -10.19 -27.05 16.08
N PRO A 167 -9.36 -27.02 17.13
CA PRO A 167 -9.15 -28.18 17.99
C PRO A 167 -10.41 -28.41 18.83
N GLY A 168 -10.94 -29.62 18.81
CA GLY A 168 -12.10 -30.02 19.63
C GLY A 168 -13.26 -30.53 18.79
N GLY A 169 -13.43 -31.86 18.78
CA GLY A 169 -14.44 -32.55 17.99
C GLY A 169 -15.87 -32.21 18.39
N GLN A 170 -16.61 -31.61 17.47
CA GLN A 170 -18.04 -31.86 17.24
C GLN A 170 -18.26 -31.87 15.72
N GLY A 171 -18.88 -32.95 15.22
CA GLY A 171 -18.97 -33.29 13.79
C GLY A 171 -19.55 -32.17 12.93
N ARG A 172 -18.83 -31.84 11.85
CA ARG A 172 -19.24 -30.83 10.87
C ARG A 172 -19.66 -31.50 9.57
N ARG A 173 -20.80 -31.08 9.03
CA ARG A 173 -21.44 -31.63 7.82
C ARG A 173 -20.85 -31.02 6.56
N GLU A 174 -20.55 -31.86 5.57
CA GLU A 174 -20.14 -31.43 4.22
C GLU A 174 -21.36 -30.92 3.44
N ILE A 175 -21.18 -29.87 2.63
CA ILE A 175 -22.25 -29.28 1.80
C ILE A 175 -21.84 -29.34 0.33
N MET A 176 -22.64 -30.03 -0.49
CA MET A 176 -22.52 -30.03 -1.95
C MET A 176 -23.81 -29.53 -2.59
N VAL A 177 -23.67 -28.72 -3.64
CA VAL A 177 -24.80 -28.11 -4.33
C VAL A 177 -24.94 -28.71 -5.74
N PRO A 178 -26.08 -29.35 -6.07
CA PRO A 178 -26.40 -29.81 -7.41
C PRO A 178 -26.93 -28.69 -8.29
N PHE A 179 -26.40 -28.62 -9.51
CA PHE A 179 -26.74 -27.67 -10.55
C PHE A 179 -27.15 -28.41 -11.82
N ARG A 180 -28.33 -28.09 -12.37
CA ARG A 180 -28.81 -28.69 -13.63
C ARG A 180 -28.80 -27.67 -14.78
N GLY A 181 -28.22 -28.07 -15.91
CA GLY A 181 -28.27 -27.36 -17.18
C GLY A 181 -27.03 -27.60 -18.04
N ARG A 182 -27.24 -27.96 -19.31
CA ARG A 182 -26.15 -28.22 -20.28
C ARG A 182 -25.11 -27.12 -20.36
N ARG A 183 -25.57 -25.87 -20.41
CA ARG A 183 -24.69 -24.71 -20.55
C ARG A 183 -23.77 -24.56 -19.35
N PHE A 184 -24.31 -24.74 -18.14
CA PHE A 184 -23.55 -24.69 -16.91
C PHE A 184 -22.57 -25.86 -16.81
N ALA A 185 -23.02 -27.07 -17.11
CA ALA A 185 -22.16 -28.25 -17.05
C ALA A 185 -21.01 -28.18 -18.05
N ARG A 186 -21.28 -27.75 -19.28
CA ARG A 186 -20.25 -27.52 -20.28
C ARG A 186 -19.28 -26.42 -19.85
N HIS A 187 -19.81 -25.36 -19.27
CA HIS A 187 -19.01 -24.27 -18.72
C HIS A 187 -18.04 -24.74 -17.63
N ILE A 188 -18.47 -25.63 -16.73
CA ILE A 188 -17.60 -26.23 -15.73
C ILE A 188 -16.52 -27.10 -16.38
N LEU A 189 -16.87 -27.93 -17.35
CA LEU A 189 -15.90 -28.76 -18.07
C LEU A 189 -14.85 -27.92 -18.83
N ASP A 190 -15.28 -26.82 -19.45
CA ASP A 190 -14.41 -25.90 -20.16
C ASP A 190 -13.53 -25.11 -19.18
N HIS A 191 -14.07 -24.65 -18.05
CA HIS A 191 -13.31 -24.00 -16.97
C HIS A 191 -12.22 -24.90 -16.41
N GLU A 192 -12.49 -26.19 -16.29
CA GLU A 192 -11.54 -27.21 -15.84
C GLU A 192 -10.63 -27.72 -16.96
N ASN A 193 -10.73 -27.17 -18.18
CA ASN A 193 -9.96 -27.60 -19.36
C ASN A 193 -10.05 -29.11 -19.64
N ALA A 194 -11.21 -29.72 -19.37
CA ALA A 194 -11.37 -31.18 -19.32
C ALA A 194 -10.95 -31.89 -20.62
N ASP A 195 -11.26 -31.31 -21.79
CA ASP A 195 -10.88 -31.90 -23.09
C ASP A 195 -9.37 -31.88 -23.35
N LEU A 196 -8.67 -30.85 -22.88
CA LEU A 196 -7.20 -30.75 -22.97
C LEU A 196 -6.52 -31.75 -22.02
N LEU A 197 -7.11 -31.98 -20.85
CA LEU A 197 -6.62 -32.96 -19.88
C LEU A 197 -6.76 -34.41 -20.39
N LEU A 198 -7.81 -34.70 -21.16
CA LEU A 198 -7.99 -36.03 -21.78
C LEU A 198 -7.01 -36.30 -22.93
N ARG A 199 -6.45 -35.26 -23.55
CA ARG A 199 -5.54 -35.36 -24.70
C ARG A 199 -4.34 -34.45 -24.52
N PRO A 200 -3.44 -34.80 -23.59
CA PRO A 200 -2.28 -33.97 -23.31
C PRO A 200 -1.40 -33.83 -24.56
N PRO A 201 -0.90 -32.62 -24.88
CA PRO A 201 -0.06 -32.41 -26.03
C PRO A 201 1.24 -33.23 -25.92
N THR A 202 1.67 -33.79 -27.04
CA THR A 202 2.95 -34.51 -27.13
C THR A 202 4.09 -33.54 -27.37
N CYS A 203 5.21 -33.73 -26.66
CA CYS A 203 6.38 -32.89 -26.87
C CYS A 203 6.92 -33.08 -28.29
N PRO A 204 7.02 -32.02 -29.11
CA PRO A 204 7.46 -32.13 -30.50
C PRO A 204 8.96 -32.45 -30.65
N ASP A 205 9.73 -32.52 -29.55
CA ASP A 205 11.17 -32.79 -29.56
C ASP A 205 11.52 -34.25 -29.23
N HIS A 206 10.69 -34.97 -28.47
CA HIS A 206 10.97 -36.38 -28.12
C HIS A 206 9.71 -37.27 -28.02
N GLY A 207 8.53 -36.77 -28.40
CA GLY A 207 7.30 -37.56 -28.53
C GLY A 207 6.65 -38.00 -27.21
N GLY A 208 7.18 -37.62 -26.05
CA GLY A 208 6.58 -37.95 -24.75
C GLY A 208 5.38 -37.06 -24.41
N GLN A 209 4.36 -37.61 -23.75
CA GLN A 209 3.23 -36.82 -23.23
C GLN A 209 3.69 -35.94 -22.07
N ALA A 210 3.15 -34.73 -21.98
CA ALA A 210 3.53 -33.77 -20.95
C ALA A 210 2.94 -34.13 -19.57
N GLU A 211 3.72 -33.94 -18.49
CA GLU A 211 3.25 -34.07 -17.11
C GLU A 211 2.33 -32.89 -16.73
N LEU A 212 1.23 -33.20 -16.04
CA LEU A 212 0.23 -32.25 -15.57
C LEU A 212 0.53 -31.75 -14.15
N ARG A 213 0.74 -30.44 -14.00
CA ARG A 213 0.84 -29.78 -12.69
C ARG A 213 -0.05 -28.54 -12.62
N LYS A 214 -0.69 -28.35 -11.48
CA LYS A 214 -1.50 -27.15 -11.21
C LYS A 214 -0.58 -26.04 -10.71
N PHE A 215 -0.60 -24.87 -11.36
CA PHE A 215 0.10 -23.68 -10.89
C PHE A 215 -0.91 -22.55 -10.62
N THR A 216 -0.61 -21.72 -9.63
CA THR A 216 -1.33 -20.45 -9.43
C THR A 216 -0.43 -19.35 -9.98
N ILE A 217 -0.91 -18.61 -10.99
CA ILE A 217 -0.16 -17.48 -11.54
C ILE A 217 -0.33 -16.27 -10.59
N PRO A 218 0.75 -15.63 -10.10
CA PRO A 218 0.65 -14.37 -9.38
C PRO A 218 0.06 -13.27 -10.28
N PRO A 219 -0.69 -12.30 -9.73
CA PRO A 219 -1.55 -11.39 -10.50
C PRO A 219 -0.86 -10.46 -11.52
N LYS A 220 0.47 -10.47 -11.65
CA LYS A 220 1.24 -9.57 -12.51
C LYS A 220 1.27 -9.93 -14.00
N GLN A 221 0.58 -10.98 -14.46
CA GLN A 221 0.54 -11.33 -15.89
C GLN A 221 -0.86 -11.76 -16.35
N ARG A 222 -1.72 -10.80 -16.72
CA ARG A 222 -2.83 -11.01 -17.65
C ARG A 222 -2.54 -10.29 -18.97
N PRO A 223 -2.84 -10.87 -20.14
CA PRO A 223 -2.76 -10.15 -21.41
C PRO A 223 -3.81 -9.03 -21.46
N VAL A 224 -3.42 -7.92 -22.08
CA VAL A 224 -4.23 -6.73 -22.36
C VAL A 224 -5.46 -7.10 -23.19
N ARG A 225 -6.63 -6.60 -22.77
CA ARG A 225 -7.91 -6.69 -23.49
C ARG A 225 -7.82 -5.94 -24.84
N THR A 226 -8.03 -6.63 -25.96
CA THR A 226 -8.54 -6.00 -27.18
C THR A 226 -10.07 -5.95 -27.12
N SER A 227 -10.63 -4.80 -27.51
CA SER A 227 -12.05 -4.50 -27.52
C SER A 227 -12.85 -5.41 -28.46
N HIS A 228 -13.79 -6.19 -27.92
CA HIS A 228 -15.22 -6.18 -28.24
C HIS A 228 -15.94 -7.33 -27.49
N THR A 229 -17.01 -6.97 -26.78
CA THR A 229 -18.12 -7.80 -26.28
C THR A 229 -17.96 -9.33 -26.23
N THR A 230 -17.66 -9.90 -25.05
CA THR A 230 -18.33 -11.07 -24.42
C THR A 230 -17.71 -11.37 -23.04
N ASN A 231 -18.55 -11.61 -22.01
CA ASN A 231 -18.15 -12.05 -20.67
C ASN A 231 -17.49 -13.44 -20.70
N HIS A 232 -16.27 -13.58 -20.16
CA HIS A 232 -15.63 -14.87 -19.86
C HIS A 232 -15.10 -14.90 -18.41
N PRO A 233 -15.33 -15.97 -17.62
CA PRO A 233 -14.88 -16.06 -16.23
C PRO A 233 -13.40 -16.44 -16.11
N ALA A 234 -12.81 -16.11 -14.95
CA ALA A 234 -11.40 -16.31 -14.64
C ALA A 234 -10.92 -17.74 -14.91
N GLN A 235 -9.93 -17.90 -15.79
CA GLN A 235 -9.34 -19.21 -16.12
C GLN A 235 -8.32 -19.66 -15.06
N ARG A 236 -8.36 -20.95 -14.69
CA ARG A 236 -7.27 -21.63 -13.98
C ARG A 236 -6.24 -22.13 -15.00
N TYR A 237 -4.96 -21.86 -14.77
CA TYR A 237 -3.88 -22.23 -15.69
C TYR A 237 -3.21 -23.55 -15.26
N PHE A 238 -3.18 -24.53 -16.15
CA PHE A 238 -2.36 -25.75 -16.00
C PHE A 238 -1.04 -25.56 -16.74
N ALA A 239 0.09 -25.92 -16.11
CA ALA A 239 1.39 -25.89 -16.77
C ALA A 239 1.84 -27.32 -17.10
N TRP A 240 2.37 -27.47 -18.32
CA TRP A 240 2.88 -28.73 -18.85
C TRP A 240 4.40 -28.80 -18.65
N ALA A 241 4.90 -29.85 -18.02
CA ALA A 241 6.34 -30.11 -17.91
C ALA A 241 6.75 -31.31 -18.75
N CYS A 242 7.85 -31.18 -19.49
CA CYS A 242 8.45 -32.25 -20.27
C CYS A 242 9.31 -33.15 -19.35
N PRO A 243 9.02 -34.47 -19.21
CA PRO A 243 9.73 -35.32 -18.25
C PRO A 243 11.10 -35.85 -18.72
N ALA A 244 11.48 -35.70 -20.00
CA ALA A 244 12.69 -36.31 -20.53
C ALA A 244 13.98 -35.60 -20.06
N ARG A 245 14.86 -36.34 -19.35
CA ARG A 245 16.28 -35.99 -19.18
C ARG A 245 17.06 -36.65 -20.33
N THR A 246 17.76 -35.86 -21.13
CA THR A 246 18.70 -36.38 -22.12
C THR A 246 20.07 -36.52 -21.46
N THR A 247 20.62 -37.74 -21.50
CA THR A 247 21.99 -38.00 -21.07
C THR A 247 22.89 -37.85 -22.29
N VAL A 248 23.73 -36.82 -22.31
CA VAL A 248 24.73 -36.64 -23.36
C VAL A 248 26.09 -37.04 -22.80
N THR A 249 26.70 -38.05 -23.40
CA THR A 249 28.08 -38.45 -23.11
C THR A 249 29.01 -37.71 -24.05
N LYS A 250 29.91 -36.90 -23.49
CA LYS A 250 30.94 -36.22 -24.27
C LYS A 250 32.04 -37.21 -24.70
N PRO A 251 32.85 -36.89 -25.73
CA PRO A 251 33.93 -37.75 -26.20
C PRO A 251 35.02 -38.07 -25.15
N ASP A 252 35.08 -37.29 -24.07
CA ASP A 252 35.96 -37.50 -22.91
C ASP A 252 35.40 -38.49 -21.86
N GLY A 253 34.24 -39.08 -22.13
CA GLY A 253 33.57 -40.04 -21.25
C GLY A 253 32.71 -39.43 -20.16
N THR A 254 32.58 -38.09 -20.08
CA THR A 254 31.73 -37.44 -19.09
C THR A 254 30.26 -37.45 -19.52
N THR A 255 29.39 -38.03 -18.69
CA THR A 255 27.93 -38.03 -18.88
C THR A 255 27.31 -36.84 -18.15
N ARG A 256 26.61 -35.98 -18.89
CA ARG A 256 25.80 -34.90 -18.31
C ARG A 256 24.32 -35.17 -18.61
N THR A 257 23.51 -35.33 -17.56
CA THR A 257 22.05 -35.37 -17.66
C THR A 257 21.53 -33.94 -17.67
N SER A 258 21.06 -33.46 -18.82
CA SER A 258 20.34 -32.18 -18.92
C SER A 258 18.86 -32.44 -19.17
N GLY A 259 17.98 -31.74 -18.45
CA GLY A 259 16.55 -31.72 -18.78
C GLY A 259 16.29 -31.06 -20.13
N CYS A 260 15.17 -31.40 -20.77
CA CYS A 260 14.72 -30.75 -22.00
C CYS A 260 14.81 -29.21 -21.87
N PRO A 261 15.45 -28.50 -22.84
CA PRO A 261 15.76 -27.07 -22.73
C PRO A 261 14.52 -26.17 -22.72
N ARG A 262 13.32 -26.70 -23.01
CA ARG A 262 12.05 -26.01 -22.83
C ARG A 262 11.45 -26.35 -21.46
N ARG A 263 11.95 -25.69 -20.41
CA ARG A 263 11.34 -25.70 -19.07
C ARG A 263 10.20 -24.70 -18.89
N ASN A 264 9.80 -23.99 -19.94
CA ASN A 264 8.68 -23.07 -19.90
C ASN A 264 7.40 -23.78 -20.37
N ALA A 265 6.34 -23.64 -19.57
CA ALA A 265 5.01 -24.14 -19.83
C ALA A 265 4.62 -23.96 -21.31
N LEU A 266 4.08 -25.00 -21.94
CA LEU A 266 3.43 -24.88 -23.23
C LEU A 266 2.29 -23.87 -23.11
N ARG A 267 2.44 -22.68 -23.71
CA ARG A 267 1.34 -21.72 -23.91
C ARG A 267 0.49 -22.21 -25.09
N VAL A 268 -0.76 -22.54 -24.81
CA VAL A 268 -1.77 -22.76 -25.84
C VAL A 268 -2.35 -21.38 -26.18
N ASP A 269 -2.13 -20.92 -27.41
CA ASP A 269 -2.85 -19.77 -27.97
C ASP A 269 -4.29 -20.20 -28.32
N GLU A 270 -5.23 -19.25 -28.32
CA GLU A 270 -6.68 -19.36 -28.50
C GLU A 270 -7.13 -20.07 -29.80
N THR A 271 -6.19 -20.47 -30.68
CA THR A 271 -6.49 -21.16 -31.95
C THR A 271 -5.76 -22.50 -32.19
N GLY A 272 -4.96 -23.01 -31.23
CA GLY A 272 -4.51 -24.41 -31.25
C GLY A 272 -3.41 -24.81 -32.25
N TYR A 273 -2.48 -23.93 -32.64
CA TYR A 273 -1.31 -24.30 -33.47
C TYR A 273 0.06 -24.05 -32.80
N LEU A 274 1.00 -24.99 -33.00
CA LEU A 274 2.40 -24.92 -32.51
C LEU A 274 3.36 -24.55 -33.66
N GLY A 275 4.06 -23.41 -33.55
CA GLY A 275 5.09 -22.98 -34.52
C GLY A 275 6.52 -22.96 -33.97
N LYS A 276 7.47 -23.58 -34.67
CA LYS A 276 8.94 -23.51 -34.47
C LYS A 276 9.58 -22.68 -35.60
N GLN A 277 10.65 -21.93 -35.32
CA GLN A 277 11.81 -21.80 -36.23
C GLN A 277 13.07 -21.28 -35.47
N SER A 278 14.24 -21.70 -35.97
CA SER A 278 15.57 -21.67 -35.33
C SER A 278 16.62 -21.13 -36.36
N PRO A 279 17.95 -21.09 -36.08
CA PRO A 279 18.83 -19.93 -36.30
C PRO A 279 19.87 -20.11 -37.43
N LEU A 280 20.80 -19.15 -37.59
CA LEU A 280 22.18 -19.15 -38.21
C LEU A 280 22.43 -17.71 -38.73
N GLN A 281 23.58 -17.02 -38.70
CA GLN A 281 25.01 -17.37 -38.68
C GLN A 281 25.85 -16.10 -38.33
N HIS A 282 26.92 -16.26 -37.54
CA HIS A 282 28.10 -15.35 -37.44
C HIS A 282 29.08 -15.65 -38.61
N PRO A 283 30.14 -14.83 -38.95
CA PRO A 283 31.16 -14.32 -38.00
C PRO A 283 31.99 -13.05 -38.39
N GLY A 284 32.83 -12.59 -37.44
CA GLY A 284 34.05 -11.80 -37.71
C GLY A 284 34.34 -10.70 -36.66
N ARG A 285 35.07 -11.01 -35.57
CA ARG A 285 36.51 -10.66 -35.28
C ARG A 285 36.73 -9.15 -35.07
N CYS A 286 37.54 -8.61 -34.15
CA CYS A 286 38.62 -8.99 -33.22
C CYS A 286 38.94 -7.63 -32.50
N CYS A 287 39.21 -7.45 -31.19
CA CYS A 287 40.42 -7.72 -30.39
C CYS A 287 40.35 -6.69 -29.22
N PHE A 288 40.37 -7.07 -27.95
CA PHE A 288 41.52 -7.31 -27.04
C PHE A 288 41.99 -6.09 -26.21
N ALA A 289 42.03 -6.31 -24.88
CA ALA A 289 42.83 -5.69 -23.80
C ALA A 289 42.61 -4.20 -23.47
N SER A 290 42.08 -3.80 -22.31
CA SER A 290 42.50 -3.97 -20.89
C SER A 290 43.69 -3.08 -20.48
N VAL A 291 43.54 -2.44 -19.30
CA VAL A 291 44.52 -2.30 -18.18
C VAL A 291 44.50 -0.90 -17.52
N LEU A 292 44.02 -0.90 -16.26
CA LEU A 292 44.41 -0.12 -15.06
C LEU A 292 44.32 1.43 -15.12
N GLY A 293 43.83 2.17 -14.12
CA GLY A 293 43.48 1.87 -12.74
C GLY A 293 43.80 3.08 -11.84
N ARG A 294 42.84 3.45 -10.98
CA ARG A 294 42.96 4.09 -9.65
C ARG A 294 43.28 5.60 -9.50
N LEU A 295 42.28 6.27 -8.89
CA LEU A 295 42.30 7.02 -7.61
C LEU A 295 43.25 8.23 -7.42
N TYR A 296 42.68 9.42 -7.18
CA TYR A 296 42.61 10.12 -5.86
C TYR A 296 42.23 11.62 -6.03
N CYS A 297 41.19 12.06 -5.33
CA CYS A 297 40.93 13.43 -4.83
C CYS A 297 41.55 13.51 -3.39
N PRO A 298 41.79 14.64 -2.67
CA PRO A 298 41.38 16.04 -2.85
C PRO A 298 42.46 17.14 -2.52
N GLN A 299 42.15 18.39 -2.89
CA GLN A 299 42.35 19.75 -2.26
C GLN A 299 43.48 20.03 -1.20
N PRO A 300 43.77 21.29 -0.77
CA PRO A 300 44.06 22.58 -1.44
C PRO A 300 45.34 23.29 -0.87
N VAL A 301 45.53 24.59 -1.20
CA VAL A 301 46.30 25.64 -0.46
C VAL A 301 47.77 25.97 -0.85
N SER A 302 47.89 27.09 -1.58
CA SER A 302 48.83 28.23 -1.42
C SER A 302 50.37 28.13 -1.61
N ARG A 303 50.87 29.28 -2.11
CA ARG A 303 52.20 29.92 -1.96
C ARG A 303 53.31 29.64 -2.98
N ARG A 304 53.50 30.71 -3.78
CA ARG A 304 54.73 31.50 -4.00
C ARG A 304 55.87 30.93 -4.88
N LYS A 305 56.24 31.81 -5.81
CA LYS A 305 57.57 32.06 -6.44
C LYS A 305 58.01 30.97 -7.43
N ALA A 306 58.72 31.26 -8.51
CA ALA A 306 59.09 32.45 -9.26
C ALA A 306 59.91 31.94 -10.47
N HIS A 307 60.04 32.78 -11.50
CA HIS A 307 61.07 32.72 -12.56
C HIS A 307 60.94 31.56 -13.57
N HIS A 308 61.16 31.73 -14.87
CA HIS A 308 61.68 32.83 -15.67
C HIS A 308 61.37 32.54 -17.15
N SER A 309 61.10 33.59 -17.94
CA SER A 309 61.57 33.85 -19.33
C SER A 309 61.46 32.73 -20.40
N ALA A 310 61.03 32.96 -21.64
CA ALA A 310 61.10 34.16 -22.46
C ALA A 310 60.16 34.04 -23.70
N ASP A 311 59.54 35.16 -24.05
CA ASP A 311 59.20 35.63 -25.41
C ASP A 311 60.45 35.59 -26.35
N PRO A 312 60.41 35.80 -27.71
CA PRO A 312 59.60 36.86 -28.37
C PRO A 312 59.13 36.69 -29.85
N PHE A 313 58.12 37.51 -30.21
CA PHE A 313 57.90 38.34 -31.42
C PHE A 313 58.08 37.76 -32.85
N ALA A 314 57.04 37.94 -33.72
CA ALA A 314 57.06 38.90 -34.84
C ALA A 314 55.76 38.90 -35.70
N ASP A 315 55.17 40.08 -35.84
CA ASP A 315 54.17 40.57 -36.83
C ASP A 315 54.95 41.36 -37.94
N PRO A 316 54.39 42.04 -38.98
CA PRO A 316 53.03 42.10 -39.58
C PRO A 316 52.99 42.24 -41.16
N VAL A 317 51.79 42.52 -41.73
CA VAL A 317 51.45 43.43 -42.89
C VAL A 317 50.88 42.85 -44.23
N GLU A 318 49.58 43.14 -44.45
CA GLU A 318 48.79 43.59 -45.66
C GLU A 318 48.83 42.83 -47.02
N ALA A 319 47.78 42.71 -47.87
CA ALA A 319 46.42 43.24 -47.94
C ALA A 319 45.54 42.53 -49.01
N ARG A 320 44.22 42.47 -48.73
CA ARG A 320 43.02 42.59 -49.60
C ARG A 320 42.68 41.55 -50.70
N ARG A 321 41.56 40.82 -50.51
CA ARG A 321 40.26 40.99 -51.23
C ARG A 321 39.13 40.16 -50.55
N VAL A 322 37.92 40.72 -50.54
CA VAL A 322 36.68 40.42 -49.75
C VAL A 322 35.59 39.86 -50.70
N PRO A 323 34.42 39.27 -50.32
CA PRO A 323 33.90 38.69 -49.06
C PRO A 323 33.39 37.23 -49.18
N ARG A 324 33.35 36.48 -48.08
CA ARG A 324 32.24 35.54 -47.80
C ARG A 324 31.74 35.80 -46.39
N SER A 325 30.43 35.92 -46.27
CA SER A 325 29.66 36.25 -45.07
C SER A 325 30.12 35.47 -43.84
N ARG A 326 30.62 36.18 -42.82
CA ARG A 326 30.67 35.67 -41.46
C ARG A 326 29.24 35.70 -40.91
N SER A 327 28.59 34.55 -40.90
CA SER A 327 27.61 34.24 -39.85
C SER A 327 28.33 34.41 -38.51
N GLY A 328 27.74 35.17 -37.60
CA GLY A 328 28.31 35.48 -36.28
C GLY A 328 28.61 34.22 -35.45
N PRO A 329 29.28 34.39 -34.30
CA PRO A 329 29.38 33.31 -33.33
C PRO A 329 27.97 32.87 -32.99
N CYS A 330 27.69 31.58 -33.16
CA CYS A 330 26.46 30.96 -32.73
C CYS A 330 26.36 31.21 -31.22
N GLU A 331 25.49 32.15 -30.84
CA GLU A 331 24.95 32.28 -29.50
C GLU A 331 24.35 30.92 -29.14
N ARG A 332 25.16 30.11 -28.46
CA ARG A 332 24.64 29.10 -27.56
C ARG A 332 24.04 29.90 -26.40
N LEU A 333 22.82 30.42 -26.60
CA LEU A 333 21.96 30.82 -25.49
C LEU A 333 21.91 29.60 -24.58
N GLU A 334 22.63 29.68 -23.46
CA GLU A 334 22.46 28.78 -22.32
C GLU A 334 20.96 28.80 -22.00
N ARG A 335 20.24 27.77 -22.43
CA ARG A 335 18.86 27.56 -22.00
C ARG A 335 18.95 27.10 -20.56
N MET A 336 19.03 28.07 -19.65
CA MET A 336 18.85 27.81 -18.23
C MET A 336 17.41 27.36 -18.05
N ASN A 337 17.24 26.08 -17.72
CA ASN A 337 15.97 25.51 -17.31
C ASN A 337 15.45 26.27 -16.07
N ARG A 338 14.15 26.56 -16.05
CA ARG A 338 13.52 27.51 -15.11
C ARG A 338 13.43 26.98 -13.68
N LEU A 339 13.80 25.72 -13.44
CA LEU A 339 13.76 25.10 -12.12
C LEU A 339 14.93 25.53 -11.22
N ALA A 340 16.01 26.13 -11.74
CA ALA A 340 17.19 26.49 -10.94
C ALA A 340 16.92 27.51 -9.79
N GLY A 341 15.77 28.21 -9.81
CA GLY A 341 15.39 29.20 -8.81
C GLY A 341 14.35 28.73 -7.77
N VAL A 342 13.90 27.48 -7.83
CA VAL A 342 12.85 26.96 -6.92
C VAL A 342 13.44 26.39 -5.63
N THR A 343 12.61 26.22 -4.59
CA THR A 343 13.04 25.66 -3.29
C THR A 343 12.97 24.14 -3.24
N SER A 344 12.06 23.51 -4.01
CA SER A 344 11.85 22.07 -4.04
C SER A 344 13.13 21.32 -4.42
N PRO A 345 13.64 20.43 -3.55
CA PRO A 345 14.76 19.55 -3.88
C PRO A 345 14.47 18.66 -5.11
N TYR A 346 13.24 18.15 -5.24
CA TYR A 346 12.84 17.34 -6.40
C TYR A 346 12.95 18.12 -7.72
N LEU A 347 12.45 19.36 -7.75
CA LEU A 347 12.54 20.18 -8.96
C LEU A 347 13.99 20.57 -9.28
N LEU A 348 14.80 20.86 -8.25
CA LEU A 348 16.21 21.18 -8.40
C LEU A 348 17.03 20.00 -8.96
N GLN A 349 16.67 18.74 -8.63
CA GLN A 349 17.27 17.55 -9.24
C GLN A 349 17.13 17.52 -10.77
N HIS A 350 16.15 18.26 -11.32
CA HIS A 350 15.88 18.33 -12.76
C HIS A 350 16.29 19.67 -13.39
N ALA A 351 16.97 20.55 -12.65
CA ALA A 351 17.36 21.88 -13.13
C ALA A 351 18.40 21.83 -14.26
N ASP A 352 19.19 20.75 -14.36
CA ASP A 352 20.21 20.57 -15.39
C ASP A 352 19.75 19.67 -16.55
N ASN A 353 18.50 19.17 -16.52
CA ASN A 353 17.97 18.34 -17.61
C ASN A 353 17.88 19.14 -18.93
N PRO A 354 18.11 18.50 -20.09
CA PRO A 354 17.98 19.15 -21.40
C PRO A 354 16.54 19.56 -21.77
N VAL A 355 15.54 19.03 -21.06
CA VAL A 355 14.14 19.46 -21.17
C VAL A 355 14.00 20.86 -20.54
N ASP A 356 13.32 21.76 -21.26
CA ASP A 356 13.01 23.11 -20.82
C ASP A 356 11.82 23.10 -19.85
N TRP A 357 12.05 22.59 -18.64
CA TRP A 357 11.03 22.45 -17.62
C TRP A 357 10.53 23.80 -17.10
N TRP A 358 9.21 23.87 -16.93
CA TRP A 358 8.51 24.93 -16.24
C TRP A 358 8.04 24.43 -14.86
N PRO A 359 8.12 25.25 -13.80
CA PRO A 359 7.31 25.00 -12.62
C PRO A 359 5.82 25.16 -12.98
N TRP A 360 4.94 24.57 -12.18
CA TRP A 360 3.51 24.85 -12.30
C TRP A 360 3.22 26.32 -12.04
N GLY A 361 2.58 26.99 -12.99
CA GLY A 361 2.21 28.40 -12.86
C GLY A 361 1.56 28.94 -14.14
N PRO A 362 0.89 30.10 -14.05
CA PRO A 362 0.17 30.70 -15.18
C PRO A 362 1.08 30.95 -16.38
N GLU A 363 2.36 31.25 -16.18
CA GLU A 363 3.32 31.54 -17.25
C GLU A 363 3.53 30.34 -18.18
N ALA A 364 3.50 29.10 -17.65
CA ALA A 364 3.62 27.89 -18.46
C ALA A 364 2.41 27.71 -19.39
N PHE A 365 1.20 27.95 -18.88
CA PHE A 365 -0.04 27.85 -19.64
C PHE A 365 -0.19 28.98 -20.66
N GLU A 366 0.21 30.21 -20.32
CA GLU A 366 0.24 31.33 -21.27
C GLU A 366 1.26 31.08 -22.40
N GLU A 367 2.41 30.48 -22.10
CA GLU A 367 3.35 30.06 -23.13
C GLU A 367 2.78 28.95 -24.03
N ALA A 368 2.06 27.98 -23.45
CA ALA A 368 1.39 26.93 -24.21
C ALA A 368 0.33 27.51 -25.16
N LYS A 369 -0.43 28.51 -24.70
CA LYS A 369 -1.39 29.27 -25.53
C LYS A 369 -0.68 30.05 -26.64
N ARG A 370 0.40 30.76 -26.32
CA ARG A 370 1.17 31.56 -27.29
C ARG A 370 1.78 30.70 -28.41
N ARG A 371 2.24 29.49 -28.07
CA ARG A 371 2.81 28.52 -29.01
C ARG A 371 1.78 27.61 -29.68
N GLU A 372 0.54 27.61 -29.19
CA GLU A 372 -0.54 26.70 -29.60
C GLU A 372 -0.16 25.20 -29.49
N VAL A 373 0.58 24.84 -28.44
CA VAL A 373 1.03 23.46 -28.18
C VAL A 373 0.43 22.92 -26.88
N PRO A 374 0.25 21.60 -26.74
CA PRO A 374 -0.23 21.00 -25.50
C PRO A 374 0.81 21.11 -24.38
N VAL A 375 0.34 20.95 -23.14
CA VAL A 375 1.19 20.88 -21.95
C VAL A 375 1.45 19.42 -21.60
N LEU A 376 2.70 19.08 -21.28
CA LEU A 376 3.07 17.81 -20.66
C LEU A 376 3.32 18.06 -19.17
N LEU A 377 2.44 17.57 -18.32
CA LEU A 377 2.57 17.59 -16.87
C LEU A 377 3.25 16.30 -16.38
N SER A 378 4.36 16.46 -15.65
CA SER A 378 5.05 15.37 -14.94
C SER A 378 5.07 15.65 -13.43
N VAL A 379 4.44 14.78 -12.65
CA VAL A 379 4.33 14.90 -11.19
C VAL A 379 5.09 13.76 -10.50
N GLY A 380 5.88 14.09 -9.49
CA GLY A 380 6.69 13.16 -8.69
C GLY A 380 7.17 13.78 -7.37
N TYR A 381 8.13 13.14 -6.70
CA TYR A 381 8.79 13.63 -5.47
C TYR A 381 10.21 13.07 -5.38
N SER A 382 11.03 13.63 -4.49
CA SER A 382 12.49 13.43 -4.43
C SER A 382 12.93 12.00 -4.16
N ALA A 383 12.24 11.26 -3.29
CA ALA A 383 12.55 9.88 -2.92
C ALA A 383 11.96 8.81 -3.87
N CYS A 384 11.29 9.23 -4.95
CA CYS A 384 10.60 8.33 -5.87
C CYS A 384 11.56 7.66 -6.87
N HIS A 385 11.90 6.40 -6.64
CA HIS A 385 12.77 5.62 -7.54
C HIS A 385 12.31 5.64 -9.02
N TRP A 386 11.03 5.34 -9.29
CA TRP A 386 10.52 5.33 -10.68
C TRP A 386 10.54 6.70 -11.36
N CYS A 387 10.51 7.78 -10.57
CA CYS A 387 10.63 9.13 -11.06
C CYS A 387 12.06 9.41 -11.55
N HIS A 388 13.08 8.93 -10.82
CA HIS A 388 14.48 8.98 -11.26
C HIS A 388 14.75 8.09 -12.46
N VAL A 389 14.20 6.86 -12.48
CA VAL A 389 14.32 5.95 -13.63
C VAL A 389 13.77 6.61 -14.89
N MET A 390 12.57 7.20 -14.82
CA MET A 390 12.00 7.90 -15.97
C MET A 390 12.84 9.12 -16.39
N ALA A 391 13.42 9.84 -15.42
CA ALA A 391 14.29 10.97 -15.72
C ALA A 391 15.55 10.56 -16.48
N HIS A 392 16.28 9.56 -15.98
CA HIS A 392 17.49 9.04 -16.62
C HIS A 392 17.20 8.40 -17.98
N GLU A 393 16.12 7.62 -18.09
CA GLU A 393 15.82 6.91 -19.33
C GLU A 393 15.22 7.79 -20.42
N SER A 394 14.53 8.89 -20.06
CA SER A 394 13.74 9.69 -21.01
C SER A 394 14.03 11.19 -20.99
N PHE A 395 14.12 11.82 -19.82
CA PHE A 395 14.24 13.29 -19.72
C PHE A 395 15.67 13.80 -19.89
N GLU A 396 16.68 12.94 -19.69
CA GLU A 396 18.09 13.25 -19.93
C GLU A 396 18.54 12.95 -21.37
N ASP A 397 17.74 12.22 -22.14
CA ASP A 397 18.02 11.97 -23.56
C ASP A 397 17.80 13.24 -24.39
N GLU A 398 18.89 13.81 -24.90
CA GLU A 398 18.92 15.06 -25.69
C GLU A 398 17.95 15.05 -26.90
N VAL A 399 17.77 13.90 -27.55
CA VAL A 399 16.90 13.77 -28.73
C VAL A 399 15.42 13.80 -28.34
N THR A 400 15.08 13.14 -27.24
CA THR A 400 13.73 13.17 -26.66
C THR A 400 13.42 14.56 -26.10
N ALA A 401 14.36 15.15 -25.37
CA ALA A 401 14.23 16.49 -24.81
C ALA A 401 14.06 17.57 -25.88
N ALA A 402 14.84 17.53 -26.97
CA ALA A 402 14.68 18.47 -28.07
C ALA A 402 13.27 18.42 -28.68
N PHE A 403 12.69 17.22 -28.83
CA PHE A 403 11.33 17.06 -29.34
C PHE A 403 10.26 17.54 -28.35
N MET A 404 10.45 17.26 -27.05
CA MET A 404 9.59 17.81 -26.00
C MET A 404 9.58 19.33 -26.05
N ASN A 405 10.77 19.94 -26.08
CA ASN A 405 10.96 21.39 -26.12
C ASN A 405 10.33 22.03 -27.36
N GLU A 406 10.33 21.35 -28.50
CA GLU A 406 9.73 21.86 -29.75
C GLU A 406 8.19 21.78 -29.72
N HIS A 407 7.62 20.70 -29.20
CA HIS A 407 6.20 20.36 -29.40
C HIS A 407 5.32 20.47 -28.17
N PHE A 408 5.89 20.73 -27.00
CA PHE A 408 5.17 20.81 -25.73
C PHE A 408 5.68 21.99 -24.91
N VAL A 409 4.85 22.44 -23.97
CA VAL A 409 5.35 23.08 -22.75
C VAL A 409 5.40 22.02 -21.67
N SER A 410 6.61 21.70 -21.19
CA SER A 410 6.83 20.64 -20.20
C SER A 410 6.81 21.24 -18.79
N VAL A 411 5.88 20.79 -17.96
CA VAL A 411 5.69 21.26 -16.58
C VAL A 411 6.09 20.15 -15.61
N LYS A 412 6.93 20.48 -14.63
CA LYS A 412 7.39 19.58 -13.58
C LYS A 412 6.81 20.01 -12.24
N VAL A 413 6.29 19.05 -11.47
CA VAL A 413 5.63 19.31 -10.18
C VAL A 413 6.13 18.35 -9.11
N ASP A 414 6.50 18.92 -7.96
CA ASP A 414 6.71 18.18 -6.72
C ASP A 414 5.37 18.02 -6.00
N ARG A 415 4.87 16.78 -5.88
CA ARG A 415 3.59 16.50 -5.19
C ARG A 415 3.61 16.86 -3.71
N GLU A 416 4.79 16.88 -3.08
CA GLU A 416 4.91 17.25 -1.67
C GLU A 416 4.76 18.76 -1.48
N GLU A 417 5.02 19.56 -2.52
CA GLU A 417 4.79 21.00 -2.52
C GLU A 417 3.43 21.40 -3.09
N ARG A 418 2.90 20.63 -4.06
CA ARG A 418 1.62 20.85 -4.74
C ARG A 418 0.72 19.60 -4.72
N PRO A 419 0.28 19.15 -3.53
CA PRO A 419 -0.61 17.99 -3.42
C PRO A 419 -1.99 18.26 -4.05
N ASP A 420 -2.38 19.53 -4.17
CA ASP A 420 -3.58 19.99 -4.84
C ASP A 420 -3.58 19.64 -6.34
N VAL A 421 -2.47 19.93 -7.03
CA VAL A 421 -2.28 19.58 -8.45
C VAL A 421 -2.23 18.06 -8.60
N ASP A 422 -1.47 17.38 -7.74
CA ASP A 422 -1.37 15.92 -7.73
C ASP A 422 -2.74 15.25 -7.60
N ALA A 423 -3.55 15.64 -6.61
CA ALA A 423 -4.86 15.05 -6.34
C ALA A 423 -5.81 15.18 -7.54
N VAL A 424 -5.91 16.39 -8.12
CA VAL A 424 -6.82 16.66 -9.24
C VAL A 424 -6.48 15.82 -10.47
N TYR A 425 -5.20 15.72 -10.82
CA TYR A 425 -4.79 14.97 -12.00
C TYR A 425 -4.67 13.46 -11.75
N MET A 426 -4.34 13.03 -10.52
CA MET A 426 -4.36 11.62 -10.15
C MET A 426 -5.79 11.07 -10.21
N GLU A 427 -6.78 11.85 -9.77
CA GLU A 427 -8.18 11.45 -9.91
C GLU A 427 -8.57 11.28 -11.38
N ALA A 428 -8.12 12.18 -12.27
CA ALA A 428 -8.34 12.06 -13.70
C ALA A 428 -7.70 10.78 -14.28
N VAL A 429 -6.46 10.46 -13.87
CA VAL A 429 -5.75 9.23 -14.28
C VAL A 429 -6.50 7.99 -13.79
N GLN A 430 -6.91 7.95 -12.53
CA GLN A 430 -7.66 6.84 -11.94
C GLN A 430 -9.04 6.68 -12.60
N ALA A 431 -9.72 7.78 -12.88
CA ALA A 431 -11.00 7.79 -13.60
C ALA A 431 -10.88 7.16 -14.99
N ALA A 432 -9.80 7.49 -15.71
CA ALA A 432 -9.59 7.04 -17.08
C ALA A 432 -9.03 5.62 -17.18
N THR A 433 -8.14 5.23 -16.26
CA THR A 433 -7.36 3.97 -16.39
C THR A 433 -7.71 2.90 -15.36
N GLY A 434 -8.43 3.27 -14.29
CA GLY A 434 -8.73 2.39 -13.15
C GLY A 434 -7.54 2.15 -12.20
N GLN A 435 -6.37 2.73 -12.49
CA GLN A 435 -5.17 2.66 -11.66
C GLN A 435 -4.51 4.04 -11.60
N GLY A 436 -3.55 4.21 -10.69
CA GLY A 436 -2.76 5.43 -10.56
C GLY A 436 -1.38 5.12 -10.00
N GLY A 437 -0.49 6.10 -10.03
CA GLY A 437 0.86 5.97 -9.49
C GLY A 437 1.82 7.00 -10.03
N TRP A 438 2.96 7.13 -9.36
CA TRP A 438 4.05 8.03 -9.76
C TRP A 438 5.19 7.25 -10.42
N PRO A 439 5.92 7.84 -11.39
CA PRO A 439 5.73 9.19 -11.95
C PRO A 439 4.40 9.29 -12.71
N MET A 440 3.70 10.40 -12.54
CA MET A 440 2.44 10.65 -13.22
C MET A 440 2.70 11.54 -14.44
N SER A 441 2.27 11.09 -15.61
CA SER A 441 2.47 11.75 -16.91
C SER A 441 1.12 12.08 -17.54
N VAL A 442 0.77 13.35 -17.61
CA VAL A 442 -0.53 13.82 -18.10
C VAL A 442 -0.34 14.85 -19.20
N PHE A 443 -1.11 14.74 -20.27
CA PHE A 443 -1.14 15.73 -21.34
C PHE A 443 -2.39 16.58 -21.23
N LEU A 444 -2.20 17.90 -21.20
CA LEU A 444 -3.23 18.89 -20.97
C LEU A 444 -3.38 19.82 -22.17
N THR A 445 -4.58 20.34 -22.35
CA THR A 445 -4.80 21.52 -23.20
C THR A 445 -4.11 22.74 -22.59
N PRO A 446 -3.89 23.83 -23.35
CA PRO A 446 -3.40 25.09 -22.80
C PRO A 446 -4.28 25.72 -21.71
N ASP A 447 -5.52 25.22 -21.54
CA ASP A 447 -6.45 25.61 -20.47
C ASP A 447 -6.42 24.63 -19.28
N ALA A 448 -5.37 23.82 -19.18
CA ALA A 448 -5.11 22.84 -18.12
C ALA A 448 -6.06 21.62 -18.08
N GLU A 449 -6.90 21.43 -19.10
CA GLU A 449 -7.83 20.30 -19.17
C GLU A 449 -7.12 19.03 -19.64
N PRO A 450 -7.23 17.90 -18.90
CA PRO A 450 -6.49 16.70 -19.26
C PRO A 450 -7.18 15.91 -20.37
N PHE A 451 -6.41 15.37 -21.31
CA PHE A 451 -6.95 14.58 -22.42
C PHE A 451 -6.21 13.26 -22.69
N TYR A 452 -5.01 13.07 -22.13
CA TYR A 452 -4.28 11.81 -22.21
C TYR A 452 -3.44 11.57 -20.95
N PHE A 453 -3.31 10.31 -20.54
CA PHE A 453 -2.77 9.92 -19.24
C PHE A 453 -1.83 8.73 -19.33
N GLY A 454 -0.87 8.67 -18.43
CA GLY A 454 -0.12 7.47 -18.09
C GLY A 454 0.69 7.65 -16.81
N THR A 455 1.35 6.58 -16.39
CA THR A 455 2.32 6.62 -15.29
C THR A 455 3.73 6.68 -15.88
N TYR A 456 4.45 5.56 -15.83
CA TYR A 456 5.75 5.38 -16.45
C TYR A 456 5.62 4.94 -17.91
N PHE A 457 6.41 5.56 -18.80
CA PHE A 457 6.57 5.15 -20.19
C PHE A 457 8.02 4.76 -20.45
N PRO A 458 8.31 3.56 -20.97
CA PRO A 458 9.68 3.12 -21.21
C PRO A 458 10.33 3.85 -22.40
N PRO A 459 11.67 3.94 -22.45
CA PRO A 459 12.37 4.56 -23.58
C PRO A 459 12.21 3.76 -24.89
N VAL A 460 11.95 2.45 -24.77
CA VAL A 460 11.69 1.53 -25.88
C VAL A 460 10.42 0.73 -25.62
N PRO A 461 9.69 0.28 -26.66
CA PRO A 461 8.43 -0.45 -26.47
C PRO A 461 8.67 -1.76 -25.69
N ARG A 462 7.84 -2.03 -24.68
CA ARG A 462 7.94 -3.23 -23.84
C ARG A 462 6.55 -3.78 -23.51
N SER A 463 6.36 -5.09 -23.69
CA SER A 463 5.18 -5.82 -23.20
C SER A 463 3.82 -5.16 -23.50
N GLY A 464 3.63 -4.65 -24.72
CA GLY A 464 2.38 -3.98 -25.13
C GLY A 464 2.25 -2.51 -24.71
N MET A 465 3.24 -1.95 -24.01
CA MET A 465 3.33 -0.51 -23.73
C MET A 465 4.13 0.20 -24.83
N PRO A 466 3.63 1.34 -25.34
CA PRO A 466 4.37 2.17 -26.27
C PRO A 466 5.60 2.77 -25.58
N SER A 467 6.62 3.10 -26.37
CA SER A 467 7.72 3.93 -25.87
C SER A 467 7.25 5.36 -25.58
N PHE A 468 7.95 6.06 -24.69
CA PHE A 468 7.66 7.46 -24.40
C PHE A 468 7.68 8.31 -25.68
N ARG A 469 8.63 8.06 -26.59
CA ARG A 469 8.70 8.73 -27.89
C ARG A 469 7.44 8.55 -28.74
N GLN A 470 6.93 7.31 -28.83
CA GLN A 470 5.70 7.02 -29.57
C GLN A 470 4.48 7.70 -28.96
N VAL A 471 4.42 7.82 -27.63
CA VAL A 471 3.36 8.55 -26.93
C VAL A 471 3.41 10.03 -27.30
N LEU A 472 4.59 10.66 -27.21
CA LEU A 472 4.79 12.07 -27.57
C LEU A 472 4.39 12.34 -29.04
N GLU A 473 4.79 11.48 -29.96
CA GLU A 473 4.43 11.59 -31.38
C GLU A 473 2.93 11.44 -31.63
N GLY A 474 2.29 10.47 -30.96
CA GLY A 474 0.86 10.24 -31.03
C GLY A 474 0.04 11.41 -30.49
N VAL A 475 0.45 11.99 -29.36
CA VAL A 475 -0.20 13.17 -28.77
C VAL A 475 -0.05 14.38 -29.69
N ARG A 476 1.16 14.65 -30.20
CA ARG A 476 1.41 15.76 -31.12
C ARG A 476 0.55 15.64 -32.38
N GLN A 477 0.44 14.43 -32.94
CA GLN A 477 -0.39 14.19 -34.12
C GLN A 477 -1.88 14.41 -33.81
N ALA A 478 -2.38 13.88 -32.68
CA ALA A 478 -3.77 14.09 -32.26
C ALA A 478 -4.08 15.58 -32.07
N TRP A 479 -3.18 16.35 -31.44
CA TRP A 479 -3.34 17.79 -31.26
C TRP A 479 -3.36 18.57 -32.57
N ALA A 480 -2.51 18.21 -33.53
CA ALA A 480 -2.40 18.93 -34.80
C ALA A 480 -3.51 18.58 -35.80
N GLU A 481 -3.94 17.32 -35.84
CA GLU A 481 -4.85 16.82 -36.88
C GLU A 481 -6.29 16.62 -36.39
N ARG A 482 -6.50 16.47 -35.07
CA ARG A 482 -7.79 16.09 -34.46
C ARG A 482 -8.09 16.92 -33.20
N ARG A 483 -7.78 18.22 -33.24
CA ARG A 483 -7.91 19.15 -32.10
C ARG A 483 -9.32 19.21 -31.51
N ASP A 484 -10.34 19.14 -32.36
CA ASP A 484 -11.74 19.15 -31.91
C ASP A 484 -12.07 17.89 -31.08
N GLU A 485 -11.63 16.71 -31.52
CA GLU A 485 -11.78 15.45 -30.76
C GLU A 485 -11.05 15.52 -29.41
N VAL A 486 -9.83 16.08 -29.39
CA VAL A 486 -9.06 16.26 -28.16
C VAL A 486 -9.80 17.16 -27.16
N THR A 487 -10.35 18.27 -27.65
CA THR A 487 -11.10 19.23 -26.82
C THR A 487 -12.41 18.63 -26.31
N GLU A 488 -13.10 17.83 -27.12
CA GLU A 488 -14.30 17.11 -26.69
C GLU A 488 -13.99 16.09 -25.59
N VAL A 489 -12.90 15.33 -25.73
CA VAL A 489 -12.43 14.37 -24.70
C VAL A 489 -12.06 15.10 -23.42
N ALA A 490 -11.30 16.20 -23.51
CA ALA A 490 -10.90 17.01 -22.36
C ALA A 490 -12.12 17.55 -21.61
N GLY A 491 -13.04 18.19 -22.34
CA GLY A 491 -14.27 18.73 -21.76
C GLY A 491 -15.18 17.66 -21.15
N LYS A 492 -15.19 16.44 -21.72
CA LYS A 492 -15.90 15.30 -21.11
C LYS A 492 -15.27 14.90 -19.78
N ILE A 493 -13.94 14.76 -19.72
CA ILE A 493 -13.24 14.39 -18.49
C ILE A 493 -13.48 15.44 -17.40
N VAL A 494 -13.40 16.73 -17.73
CA VAL A 494 -13.68 17.81 -16.76
C VAL A 494 -15.11 17.74 -16.24
N ARG A 495 -16.11 17.52 -17.09
CA ARG A 495 -17.51 17.34 -16.66
C ARG A 495 -17.68 16.11 -15.79
N ASP A 496 -17.14 14.97 -16.21
CA ASP A 496 -17.23 13.71 -15.46
C ASP A 496 -16.55 13.83 -14.07
N LEU A 497 -15.48 14.62 -13.95
CA LEU A 497 -14.80 14.92 -12.70
C LEU A 497 -15.56 15.94 -11.83
N ALA A 498 -16.29 16.87 -12.43
CA ALA A 498 -17.10 17.87 -11.72
C ALA A 498 -18.42 17.27 -11.19
N GLU A 499 -19.00 16.30 -11.89
CA GLU A 499 -20.22 15.60 -11.47
C GLU A 499 -19.95 14.53 -10.37
N ARG A 500 -18.68 14.19 -10.13
CA ARG A 500 -18.27 13.29 -9.04
C ARG A 500 -18.21 14.05 -7.71
N GLU A 501 -19.37 14.26 -7.11
CA GLU A 501 -19.44 14.64 -5.69
C GLU A 501 -19.45 13.37 -4.83
N ILE A 502 -18.63 13.37 -3.78
CA ILE A 502 -18.66 12.32 -2.77
C ILE A 502 -19.88 12.57 -1.89
N ASP A 503 -20.76 11.57 -1.81
CA ASP A 503 -21.85 11.56 -0.83
C ASP A 503 -21.26 11.50 0.58
N HIS A 504 -21.18 12.68 1.21
CA HIS A 504 -20.63 12.90 2.53
C HIS A 504 -21.60 12.55 3.66
N GLY A 505 -22.67 11.79 3.38
CA GLY A 505 -23.60 11.28 4.39
C GLY A 505 -24.52 12.34 5.00
N GLY A 506 -24.46 13.58 4.50
CA GLY A 506 -25.19 14.73 5.00
C GLY A 506 -24.95 14.98 6.51
N ALA A 507 -25.98 15.44 7.21
CA ALA A 507 -25.90 15.74 8.65
C ALA A 507 -25.92 14.50 9.57
N ARG A 508 -25.84 13.27 9.02
CA ARG A 508 -25.92 12.05 9.83
C ARG A 508 -24.56 11.72 10.44
N LEU A 509 -24.52 11.57 11.76
CA LEU A 509 -23.31 11.16 12.47
C LEU A 509 -23.05 9.65 12.32
N PRO A 510 -21.78 9.22 12.27
CA PRO A 510 -21.42 7.81 12.34
C PRO A 510 -21.81 7.24 13.71
N GLY A 511 -22.52 6.11 13.69
CA GLY A 511 -22.93 5.38 14.88
C GLY A 511 -22.09 4.12 15.11
N GLU A 512 -22.46 3.35 16.15
CA GLU A 512 -21.82 2.06 16.45
C GLU A 512 -21.94 1.05 15.30
N GLN A 513 -23.02 1.16 14.50
CA GLN A 513 -23.26 0.29 13.35
C GLN A 513 -22.16 0.47 12.29
N GLU A 514 -21.82 1.71 11.94
CA GLU A 514 -20.75 2.01 10.98
C GLU A 514 -19.40 1.47 11.47
N GLN A 515 -19.08 1.66 12.75
CA GLN A 515 -17.84 1.15 13.36
C GLN A 515 -17.78 -0.39 13.33
N ALA A 516 -18.87 -1.06 13.67
CA ALA A 516 -18.95 -2.51 13.63
C ALA A 516 -18.80 -3.06 12.20
N GLN A 517 -19.40 -2.39 11.21
CA GLN A 517 -19.25 -2.76 9.80
C GLN A 517 -17.82 -2.56 9.30
N ALA A 518 -17.18 -1.45 9.68
CA ALA A 518 -15.77 -1.19 9.39
C ALA A 518 -14.86 -2.28 9.98
N LEU A 519 -15.05 -2.63 11.26
CA LEU A 519 -14.31 -3.71 11.92
C LEU A 519 -14.50 -5.07 11.21
N LEU A 520 -15.72 -5.40 10.80
CA LEU A 520 -16.01 -6.62 10.04
C LEU A 520 -15.32 -6.61 8.67
N GLY A 521 -15.25 -5.45 8.00
CA GLY A 521 -14.51 -5.27 6.76
C GLY A 521 -13.02 -5.53 6.94
N LEU A 522 -12.40 -4.89 7.94
CA LEU A 522 -10.99 -5.08 8.28
C LEU A 522 -10.68 -6.53 8.65
N THR A 523 -11.55 -7.18 9.42
CA THR A 523 -11.40 -8.59 9.83
C THR A 523 -11.34 -9.53 8.61
N ARG A 524 -12.06 -9.22 7.53
CA ARG A 524 -12.04 -10.03 6.29
C ARG A 524 -10.74 -9.87 5.50
N GLU A 525 -10.10 -8.73 5.61
CA GLU A 525 -8.85 -8.41 4.89
C GLU A 525 -7.58 -8.68 5.69
N TYR A 526 -7.72 -8.88 7.00
CA TYR A 526 -6.63 -9.14 7.92
C TYR A 526 -5.89 -10.46 7.60
N ASP A 527 -4.56 -10.42 7.55
CA ASP A 527 -3.71 -11.62 7.46
C ASP A 527 -3.22 -12.01 8.87
N PRO A 528 -3.87 -12.98 9.56
CA PRO A 528 -3.47 -13.38 10.91
C PRO A 528 -2.11 -14.07 10.99
N ARG A 529 -1.52 -14.49 9.87
CA ARG A 529 -0.19 -15.11 9.85
C ARG A 529 0.91 -14.06 9.75
N ARG A 530 0.65 -12.96 9.03
CA ARG A 530 1.65 -11.94 8.67
C ARG A 530 1.36 -10.57 9.25
N GLY A 531 0.24 -10.39 9.94
CA GLY A 531 -0.27 -9.08 10.34
C GLY A 531 -0.65 -8.21 9.14
N GLY A 532 -1.26 -7.07 9.38
CA GLY A 532 -1.69 -6.12 8.34
C GLY A 532 -2.87 -6.61 7.52
N PHE A 533 -3.19 -5.83 6.47
CA PHE A 533 -4.41 -5.99 5.68
C PHE A 533 -4.08 -6.10 4.19
N GLY A 534 -4.76 -7.02 3.49
CA GLY A 534 -4.58 -7.22 2.06
C GLY A 534 -3.34 -8.04 1.67
N GLY A 535 -2.92 -7.92 0.40
CA GLY A 535 -1.79 -8.63 -0.19
C GLY A 535 -0.54 -7.75 -0.35
N ALA A 536 0.42 -8.21 -1.15
CA ALA A 536 1.61 -7.44 -1.51
C ALA A 536 1.34 -6.47 -2.68
N PRO A 537 1.94 -5.26 -2.72
CA PRO A 537 2.80 -4.66 -1.67
C PRO A 537 2.00 -4.25 -0.42
N LYS A 538 2.67 -4.17 0.74
CA LYS A 538 2.04 -3.84 2.03
C LYS A 538 2.56 -2.53 2.59
N PHE A 539 1.63 -1.64 2.92
CA PHE A 539 1.86 -0.35 3.57
C PHE A 539 1.51 -0.44 5.06
N PRO A 540 2.26 0.24 5.95
CA PRO A 540 1.91 0.37 7.36
C PRO A 540 0.54 1.02 7.54
N PRO A 541 -0.44 0.34 8.19
CA PRO A 541 -1.81 0.84 8.28
C PRO A 541 -2.02 1.66 9.55
N SER A 542 -1.19 2.68 9.81
CA SER A 542 -1.13 3.40 11.10
C SER A 542 -2.49 3.94 11.56
N MET A 543 -3.24 4.59 10.67
CA MET A 543 -4.56 5.16 10.98
C MET A 543 -5.59 4.08 11.32
N VAL A 544 -5.51 2.91 10.66
CA VAL A 544 -6.35 1.75 10.98
C VAL A 544 -5.98 1.18 12.35
N ILE A 545 -4.70 1.10 12.68
CA ILE A 545 -4.25 0.63 13.98
C ILE A 545 -4.75 1.57 15.08
N GLU A 546 -4.67 2.88 14.88
CA GLU A 546 -5.23 3.86 15.81
C GLU A 546 -6.75 3.65 16.01
N PHE A 547 -7.50 3.44 14.92
CA PHE A 547 -8.92 3.07 15.01
C PHE A 547 -9.11 1.81 15.86
N LEU A 548 -8.35 0.75 15.61
CA LEU A 548 -8.48 -0.52 16.35
C LEU A 548 -8.19 -0.34 17.85
N LEU A 549 -7.19 0.48 18.21
CA LEU A 549 -6.86 0.79 19.60
C LEU A 549 -7.97 1.56 20.29
N ARG A 550 -8.53 2.59 19.63
CA ARG A 550 -9.66 3.37 20.18
C ARG A 550 -10.94 2.55 20.26
N HIS A 551 -11.19 1.72 19.25
CA HIS A 551 -12.32 0.80 19.25
C HIS A 551 -12.22 -0.20 20.40
N HIS A 552 -11.04 -0.77 20.65
CA HIS A 552 -10.80 -1.61 21.82
C HIS A 552 -11.04 -0.84 23.12
N ALA A 553 -10.50 0.38 23.26
CA ALA A 553 -10.67 1.18 24.47
C ALA A 553 -12.15 1.49 24.78
N ARG A 554 -12.98 1.77 23.77
CA ARG A 554 -14.43 2.03 23.99
C ARG A 554 -15.24 0.75 24.21
N THR A 555 -14.90 -0.35 23.55
CA THR A 555 -15.80 -1.53 23.45
C THR A 555 -15.30 -2.77 24.19
N GLY A 556 -14.02 -2.82 24.59
CA GLY A 556 -13.35 -4.02 25.08
C GLY A 556 -13.12 -5.09 24.00
N SER A 557 -13.14 -4.73 22.71
CA SER A 557 -12.97 -5.69 21.61
C SER A 557 -11.54 -6.26 21.56
N GLU A 558 -11.38 -7.49 22.08
CA GLU A 558 -10.11 -8.23 22.02
C GLU A 558 -9.66 -8.52 20.57
N GLY A 559 -10.61 -8.72 19.65
CA GLY A 559 -10.29 -8.93 18.23
C GLY A 559 -9.64 -7.72 17.59
N ALA A 560 -10.08 -6.51 17.95
CA ALA A 560 -9.47 -5.27 17.47
C ALA A 560 -8.04 -5.11 18.02
N LEU A 561 -7.86 -5.34 19.33
CA LEU A 561 -6.54 -5.28 19.97
C LEU A 561 -5.56 -6.29 19.38
N GLN A 562 -5.98 -7.53 19.17
CA GLN A 562 -5.14 -8.58 18.57
C GLN A 562 -4.67 -8.18 17.16
N MET A 563 -5.56 -7.65 16.31
CA MET A 563 -5.18 -7.19 14.97
C MET A 563 -4.14 -6.07 15.02
N ALA A 564 -4.28 -5.12 15.95
CA ALA A 564 -3.30 -4.06 16.18
C ALA A 564 -1.95 -4.63 16.65
N GLN A 565 -1.96 -5.47 17.69
CA GLN A 565 -0.77 -6.09 18.27
C GLN A 565 0.01 -6.92 17.24
N ASP A 566 -0.67 -7.85 16.56
CA ASP A 566 -0.04 -8.72 15.57
C ASP A 566 0.55 -7.92 14.41
N THR A 567 -0.17 -6.90 13.92
CA THR A 567 0.32 -6.05 12.83
C THR A 567 1.57 -5.30 13.25
N CYS A 568 1.54 -4.66 14.42
CA CYS A 568 2.68 -3.95 14.98
C CYS A 568 3.87 -4.89 15.26
N GLU A 569 3.64 -6.09 15.80
CA GLU A 569 4.71 -7.06 16.04
C GLU A 569 5.36 -7.49 14.71
N ARG A 570 4.55 -7.80 13.70
CA ARG A 570 5.07 -8.28 12.41
C ARG A 570 5.85 -7.21 11.66
N MET A 571 5.42 -5.95 11.70
CA MET A 571 6.18 -4.84 11.14
C MET A 571 7.50 -4.62 11.89
N ALA A 572 7.46 -4.57 13.24
CA ALA A 572 8.65 -4.33 14.06
C ALA A 572 9.73 -5.40 13.92
N ARG A 573 9.33 -6.63 13.59
CA ARG A 573 10.24 -7.75 13.34
C ARG A 573 10.65 -7.91 11.88
N GLY A 574 9.94 -7.28 10.95
CA GLY A 574 10.23 -7.34 9.52
C GLY A 574 11.44 -6.49 9.14
N GLY A 575 11.86 -6.60 7.88
CA GLY A 575 12.89 -5.72 7.31
C GLY A 575 12.38 -4.32 6.96
N ILE A 576 11.06 -4.07 7.04
CA ILE A 576 10.49 -2.72 6.98
C ILE A 576 10.94 -1.85 8.16
N TYR A 577 11.21 -2.44 9.32
CA TYR A 577 11.79 -1.76 10.47
C TYR A 577 13.32 -1.92 10.45
N ASP A 578 14.05 -0.81 10.54
CA ASP A 578 15.51 -0.85 10.59
C ASP A 578 15.99 -1.36 11.95
N GLN A 579 16.42 -2.62 11.96
CA GLN A 579 16.84 -3.34 13.16
C GLN A 579 18.11 -2.78 13.84
N LEU A 580 18.85 -1.89 13.16
CA LEU A 580 20.06 -1.25 13.72
C LEU A 580 19.80 0.17 14.18
N GLY A 581 19.21 1.00 13.30
CA GLY A 581 19.06 2.44 13.51
C GLY A 581 17.68 2.90 13.93
N GLY A 582 16.68 2.01 13.95
CA GLY A 582 15.29 2.37 14.15
C GLY A 582 14.67 3.10 12.95
N GLY A 583 13.40 3.40 13.09
CA GLY A 583 12.58 3.96 12.02
C GLY A 583 12.16 2.93 10.96
N PHE A 584 11.09 3.27 10.27
CA PHE A 584 10.43 2.46 9.27
C PHE A 584 10.70 2.99 7.87
N ALA A 585 10.91 2.04 6.97
CA ALA A 585 10.76 2.25 5.54
C ALA A 585 9.26 2.35 5.17
N ARG A 586 8.94 3.04 4.07
CA ARG A 586 7.55 3.39 3.73
C ARG A 586 6.66 2.17 3.49
N TYR A 587 7.13 1.17 2.77
CA TYR A 587 6.34 -0.03 2.49
C TYR A 587 7.18 -1.24 2.14
N SER A 588 6.57 -2.43 2.24
CA SER A 588 7.16 -3.70 1.86
C SER A 588 6.67 -4.16 0.49
N VAL A 589 7.59 -4.57 -0.39
CA VAL A 589 7.24 -5.13 -1.71
C VAL A 589 6.60 -6.50 -1.60
N ASP A 590 6.92 -7.22 -0.53
CA ASP A 590 6.35 -8.52 -0.21
C ASP A 590 5.30 -8.45 0.90
N ARG A 591 4.62 -9.58 1.10
CA ARG A 591 3.53 -9.73 2.06
C ARG A 591 4.00 -9.99 3.51
N ASP A 592 5.27 -10.37 3.66
CA ASP A 592 5.91 -10.87 4.87
C ASP A 592 6.63 -9.74 5.64
N TRP A 593 6.61 -8.49 5.12
CA TRP A 593 7.31 -7.31 5.64
C TRP A 593 8.84 -7.40 5.56
N THR A 594 9.38 -8.23 4.64
CA THR A 594 10.82 -8.52 4.61
C THR A 594 11.60 -7.49 3.80
N VAL A 595 11.19 -7.26 2.56
CA VAL A 595 11.90 -6.42 1.61
C VAL A 595 11.17 -5.09 1.48
N PRO A 596 11.72 -4.00 2.03
CA PRO A 596 11.13 -2.67 1.87
C PRO A 596 11.49 -2.04 0.52
N HIS A 597 10.75 -1.00 0.14
CA HIS A 597 11.37 0.12 -0.55
C HIS A 597 12.03 1.00 0.50
N PHE A 598 13.33 1.24 0.39
CA PHE A 598 14.15 1.74 1.50
C PHE A 598 13.97 3.24 1.82
N GLU A 599 13.07 3.92 1.12
CA GLU A 599 12.67 5.30 1.45
C GLU A 599 12.10 5.34 2.87
N LYS A 600 12.53 6.33 3.67
CA LYS A 600 12.01 6.57 5.03
C LYS A 600 11.40 7.95 5.10
N MET A 601 10.09 8.02 5.30
CA MET A 601 9.33 9.26 5.29
C MET A 601 9.04 9.73 6.72
N LEU A 602 9.03 11.05 6.94
CA LEU A 602 8.72 11.63 8.25
C LEU A 602 7.31 11.24 8.73
N TYR A 603 6.30 11.35 7.87
CA TYR A 603 4.92 11.07 8.26
C TYR A 603 4.71 9.61 8.68
N ASP A 604 5.31 8.64 7.98
CA ASP A 604 5.19 7.22 8.33
C ASP A 604 5.76 6.98 9.73
N ASN A 605 6.93 7.56 10.00
CA ASN A 605 7.64 7.42 11.27
C ASN A 605 6.94 8.16 12.41
N ALA A 606 6.37 9.34 12.16
CA ALA A 606 5.58 10.08 13.15
C ALA A 606 4.32 9.30 13.54
N LEU A 607 3.55 8.84 12.54
CA LEU A 607 2.33 8.08 12.77
C LEU A 607 2.60 6.74 13.47
N LEU A 608 3.63 6.00 13.04
CA LEU A 608 3.99 4.74 13.67
C LEU A 608 4.53 4.96 15.08
N CYS A 609 5.39 5.96 15.32
CA CYS A 609 5.89 6.31 16.65
C CYS A 609 4.71 6.50 17.63
N ARG A 610 3.73 7.32 17.24
CA ARG A 610 2.54 7.60 18.05
C ARG A 610 1.69 6.35 18.28
N VAL A 611 1.44 5.56 17.24
CA VAL A 611 0.67 4.32 17.33
C VAL A 611 1.34 3.27 18.23
N TYR A 612 2.67 3.10 18.16
CA TYR A 612 3.39 2.19 19.06
C TYR A 612 3.37 2.70 20.51
N ALA A 613 3.43 4.01 20.73
CA ALA A 613 3.27 4.62 22.06
C ALA A 613 1.86 4.36 22.62
N HIS A 614 0.82 4.49 21.80
CA HIS A 614 -0.56 4.14 22.16
C HIS A 614 -0.75 2.65 22.39
N LEU A 615 -0.15 1.79 21.58
CA LEU A 615 -0.20 0.35 21.80
C LEU A 615 0.45 -0.02 23.14
N TRP A 616 1.59 0.58 23.49
CA TRP A 616 2.18 0.41 24.81
C TRP A 616 1.26 0.91 25.91
N ARG A 617 0.65 2.09 25.77
CA ARG A 617 -0.31 2.64 26.75
C ARG A 617 -1.46 1.67 27.01
N SER A 618 -1.96 0.99 25.98
CA SER A 618 -3.06 0.02 26.10
C SER A 618 -2.65 -1.35 26.62
N THR A 619 -1.37 -1.77 26.50
CA THR A 619 -0.97 -3.17 26.70
C THR A 619 0.23 -3.40 27.62
N GLY A 620 1.03 -2.38 27.87
CA GLY A 620 2.34 -2.49 28.53
C GLY A 620 3.40 -3.21 27.70
N SER A 621 3.22 -3.38 26.38
CA SER A 621 4.16 -4.13 25.52
C SER A 621 5.54 -3.48 25.45
N GLU A 622 6.56 -4.14 26.02
CA GLU A 622 7.96 -3.68 25.95
C GLU A 622 8.49 -3.59 24.52
N GLN A 623 8.00 -4.44 23.61
CA GLN A 623 8.34 -4.32 22.20
C GLN A 623 7.78 -3.02 21.61
N ALA A 624 6.53 -2.66 21.93
CA ALA A 624 5.93 -1.43 21.47
C ALA A 624 6.65 -0.20 22.04
N ARG A 625 7.01 -0.23 23.33
CA ARG A 625 7.85 0.80 23.97
C ARG A 625 9.19 0.98 23.25
N ARG A 626 9.91 -0.11 23.01
CA ARG A 626 11.20 -0.07 22.29
C ARG A 626 11.04 0.57 20.92
N VAL A 627 10.06 0.13 20.14
CA VAL A 627 9.85 0.61 18.77
C VAL A 627 9.44 2.08 18.75
N ALA A 628 8.58 2.52 19.67
CA ALA A 628 8.22 3.94 19.80
C ALA A 628 9.47 4.81 20.09
N LEU A 629 10.27 4.43 21.09
CA LEU A 629 11.47 5.19 21.47
C LEU A 629 12.54 5.18 20.38
N GLU A 630 12.85 4.02 19.79
CA GLU A 630 13.85 3.92 18.72
C GLU A 630 13.40 4.67 17.44
N THR A 631 12.09 4.75 17.17
CA THR A 631 11.55 5.54 16.05
C THR A 631 11.59 7.05 16.34
N ALA A 632 11.28 7.47 17.57
CA ALA A 632 11.45 8.86 17.99
C ALA A 632 12.92 9.30 17.91
N ASP A 633 13.84 8.47 18.43
CA ASP A 633 15.29 8.72 18.36
C ASP A 633 15.78 8.75 16.90
N PHE A 634 15.21 7.93 16.00
CA PHE A 634 15.49 8.00 14.56
C PHE A 634 15.05 9.35 13.95
N MET A 635 13.84 9.82 14.23
CA MET A 635 13.35 11.11 13.71
C MET A 635 14.26 12.26 14.17
N VAL A 636 14.59 12.31 15.46
CA VAL A 636 15.47 13.36 16.01
C VAL A 636 16.88 13.30 15.42
N ARG A 637 17.45 12.10 15.30
CA ARG A 637 18.84 11.92 14.86
C ARG A 637 19.04 12.12 13.36
N GLU A 638 18.17 11.53 12.53
CA GLU A 638 18.38 11.46 11.09
C GLU A 638 17.61 12.55 10.33
N LEU A 639 16.41 12.90 10.80
CA LEU A 639 15.53 13.88 10.15
C LEU A 639 15.61 15.27 10.79
N GLY A 640 16.24 15.43 11.96
CA GLY A 640 16.42 16.74 12.58
C GLY A 640 17.14 17.75 11.66
N THR A 641 16.58 18.95 11.55
CA THR A 641 17.13 20.09 10.81
C THR A 641 17.81 21.08 11.75
N ALA A 642 18.68 21.95 11.23
CA ALA A 642 19.35 22.95 12.05
C ALA A 642 18.38 24.05 12.52
N GLU A 643 17.25 24.19 11.85
CA GLU A 643 16.18 25.16 12.09
C GLU A 643 15.24 24.75 13.25
N GLY A 644 15.32 23.49 13.70
CA GLY A 644 14.53 22.93 14.81
C GLY A 644 13.36 22.05 14.38
N GLY A 645 13.06 21.94 13.08
CA GLY A 645 12.05 21.03 12.54
C GLY A 645 12.66 19.73 12.00
N PHE A 646 11.86 18.98 11.26
CA PHE A 646 12.23 17.70 10.66
C PHE A 646 12.12 17.71 9.14
N ALA A 647 13.16 17.17 8.50
CA ALA A 647 13.29 16.88 7.09
C ALA A 647 12.24 15.87 6.64
N SER A 648 11.84 15.94 5.37
CA SER A 648 10.68 15.21 4.83
C SER A 648 10.97 13.71 4.67
N ALA A 649 12.18 13.36 4.23
CA ALA A 649 12.53 11.97 3.90
C ALA A 649 14.05 11.67 3.85
N LEU A 650 14.37 10.38 3.90
CA LEU A 650 15.61 9.79 3.40
C LEU A 650 15.32 8.99 2.11
N ASP A 651 16.21 9.13 1.13
CA ASP A 651 16.11 8.46 -0.17
C ASP A 651 16.23 6.93 -0.06
N ALA A 652 15.64 6.21 -1.01
CA ALA A 652 15.75 4.75 -1.10
C ALA A 652 17.12 4.32 -1.63
N ASP A 653 17.70 5.14 -2.51
CA ASP A 653 18.95 4.85 -3.22
C ASP A 653 20.15 5.48 -2.50
N SER A 654 21.27 4.74 -2.50
CA SER A 654 22.56 5.20 -1.96
C SER A 654 23.70 4.67 -2.81
N ASP A 655 24.84 5.36 -2.81
CA ASP A 655 26.04 4.89 -3.52
C ASP A 655 26.50 3.55 -2.92
N ASP A 656 26.66 2.53 -3.76
CA ASP A 656 27.10 1.19 -3.35
C ASP A 656 28.62 1.08 -3.10
N GLY A 657 29.33 2.21 -3.11
CA GLY A 657 30.78 2.33 -3.00
C GLY A 657 31.51 2.26 -4.35
N SER A 658 30.79 2.03 -5.45
CA SER A 658 31.33 2.05 -6.82
C SER A 658 31.02 3.33 -7.60
N GLY A 659 30.27 4.27 -7.01
CA GLY A 659 29.74 5.44 -7.70
C GLY A 659 28.36 5.22 -8.34
N ARG A 660 27.75 4.05 -8.12
CA ARG A 660 26.42 3.70 -8.63
C ARG A 660 25.41 3.79 -7.48
N HIS A 661 24.34 4.53 -7.71
CA HIS A 661 23.20 4.59 -6.79
C HIS A 661 22.34 3.32 -6.93
N VAL A 662 22.17 2.59 -5.84
CA VAL A 662 21.42 1.34 -5.78
C VAL A 662 20.51 1.35 -4.56
N GLU A 663 19.26 0.93 -4.77
CA GLU A 663 18.26 0.80 -3.71
C GLU A 663 18.76 -0.10 -2.58
N GLY A 664 18.67 0.40 -1.34
CA GLY A 664 19.00 -0.36 -0.14
C GLY A 664 20.48 -0.62 0.13
N ALA A 665 21.41 -0.11 -0.70
CA ALA A 665 22.85 -0.36 -0.56
C ALA A 665 23.41 -0.01 0.84
N TYR A 666 22.92 1.07 1.44
CA TYR A 666 23.25 1.47 2.80
C TYR A 666 22.80 0.44 3.87
N TYR A 667 21.66 -0.22 3.66
CA TYR A 667 20.94 -0.97 4.71
C TYR A 667 21.20 -2.49 4.71
N VAL A 668 21.49 -3.08 3.55
CA VAL A 668 21.58 -4.56 3.40
C VAL A 668 22.97 -5.12 3.71
N TRP A 669 23.04 -6.42 4.03
CA TRP A 669 24.25 -7.10 4.49
C TRP A 669 24.44 -8.47 3.85
N THR A 670 25.70 -8.86 3.67
CA THR A 670 26.11 -10.22 3.28
C THR A 670 26.75 -10.96 4.46
N PRO A 671 26.78 -12.31 4.46
CA PRO A 671 27.53 -13.08 5.46
C PRO A 671 29.00 -12.70 5.56
N GLU A 672 29.64 -12.33 4.44
CA GLU A 672 31.01 -11.82 4.38
C GLU A 672 31.18 -10.52 5.16
N GLN A 673 30.32 -9.54 4.92
CA GLN A 673 30.37 -8.25 5.61
C GLN A 673 30.14 -8.41 7.12
N LEU A 674 29.26 -9.33 7.54
CA LEU A 674 29.12 -9.67 8.95
C LEU A 674 30.42 -10.22 9.53
N ARG A 675 31.11 -11.13 8.83
CA ARG A 675 32.42 -11.67 9.26
C ARG A 675 33.49 -10.59 9.37
N GLU A 676 33.53 -9.67 8.41
CA GLU A 676 34.48 -8.55 8.41
C GLU A 676 34.29 -7.60 9.61
N VAL A 677 33.04 -7.28 9.96
CA VAL A 677 32.74 -6.35 11.05
C VAL A 677 32.78 -7.03 12.42
N LEU A 678 32.27 -8.26 12.52
CA LEU A 678 31.96 -8.90 13.80
C LEU A 678 32.94 -9.99 14.21
N GLY A 679 33.71 -10.55 13.27
CA GLY A 679 34.58 -11.69 13.53
C GLY A 679 33.79 -12.90 14.04
N ASP A 680 34.12 -13.37 15.25
CA ASP A 680 33.55 -14.57 15.85
C ASP A 680 32.04 -14.45 16.15
N ASP A 681 31.50 -13.23 16.28
CA ASP A 681 30.07 -13.00 16.52
C ASP A 681 29.22 -13.03 15.22
N ALA A 682 29.84 -13.16 14.05
CA ALA A 682 29.12 -13.14 12.78
C ALA A 682 28.07 -14.26 12.62
N PRO A 683 28.30 -15.52 13.04
CA PRO A 683 27.29 -16.57 12.97
C PRO A 683 26.07 -16.28 13.85
N LEU A 684 26.30 -15.70 15.04
CA LEU A 684 25.23 -15.27 15.95
C LEU A 684 24.39 -14.16 15.29
N ALA A 685 25.06 -13.15 14.73
CA ALA A 685 24.38 -12.06 14.03
C ALA A 685 23.59 -12.55 12.81
N ALA A 686 24.16 -13.46 12.02
CA ALA A 686 23.49 -14.02 10.85
C ALA A 686 22.21 -14.77 11.24
N GLN A 687 22.26 -15.58 12.29
CA GLN A 687 21.08 -16.27 12.82
C GLN A 687 20.05 -15.30 13.39
N HIS A 688 20.50 -14.31 14.18
CA HIS A 688 19.62 -13.36 14.87
C HIS A 688 18.91 -12.43 13.88
N PHE A 689 19.63 -11.93 12.88
CA PHE A 689 19.10 -10.97 11.92
C PHE A 689 18.60 -11.57 10.60
N GLY A 690 18.66 -12.89 10.44
CA GLY A 690 18.19 -13.59 9.24
C GLY A 690 19.04 -13.33 7.99
N VAL A 691 20.37 -13.25 8.13
CA VAL A 691 21.30 -13.11 7.00
C VAL A 691 21.71 -14.48 6.48
N THR A 692 21.53 -14.71 5.18
CA THR A 692 21.75 -16.02 4.53
C THR A 692 22.65 -15.89 3.31
N GLU A 693 23.25 -17.00 2.88
CA GLU A 693 24.08 -17.06 1.66
C GLU A 693 23.26 -16.81 0.38
N GLU A 694 21.97 -17.18 0.37
CA GLU A 694 21.07 -16.91 -0.76
C GLU A 694 20.66 -15.43 -0.81
N GLY A 695 20.71 -14.74 0.33
CA GLY A 695 20.14 -13.41 0.48
C GLY A 695 18.61 -13.43 0.63
N THR A 696 18.07 -12.39 1.25
CA THR A 696 16.63 -12.07 1.19
C THR A 696 16.34 -10.94 0.21
N PHE A 697 17.41 -10.36 -0.35
CA PHE A 697 17.44 -9.27 -1.32
C PHE A 697 18.41 -9.63 -2.45
N GLU A 698 18.55 -8.74 -3.43
CA GLU A 698 19.35 -8.96 -4.63
C GLU A 698 20.83 -9.24 -4.34
N GLU A 699 21.50 -9.96 -5.25
CA GLU A 699 22.94 -10.22 -5.22
C GLU A 699 23.45 -10.91 -3.93
N GLY A 700 22.63 -11.76 -3.30
CA GLY A 700 23.02 -12.50 -2.08
C GLY A 700 23.02 -11.64 -0.81
N ARG A 701 22.46 -10.43 -0.87
CA ARG A 701 22.31 -9.53 0.27
C ARG A 701 21.04 -9.87 1.04
N SER A 702 21.05 -9.63 2.35
CA SER A 702 19.89 -9.78 3.21
C SER A 702 19.49 -8.44 3.83
N VAL A 703 18.19 -8.20 3.87
CA VAL A 703 17.58 -7.20 4.75
C VAL A 703 17.55 -7.77 6.16
N LEU A 704 18.04 -7.00 7.14
CA LEU A 704 18.02 -7.43 8.53
C LEU A 704 16.58 -7.47 9.04
N GLN A 705 16.21 -8.58 9.66
CA GLN A 705 14.89 -8.84 10.23
C GLN A 705 15.07 -9.58 11.56
N LEU A 706 13.99 -9.84 12.30
CA LEU A 706 14.02 -10.65 13.51
C LEU A 706 13.16 -11.90 13.31
N PRO A 707 13.72 -12.98 12.69
CA PRO A 707 12.98 -14.22 12.44
C PRO A 707 12.37 -14.78 13.72
N GLN A 708 11.24 -15.47 13.62
CA GLN A 708 10.70 -16.23 14.74
C GLN A 708 11.62 -17.45 14.98
N GLY A 709 12.47 -17.35 16.00
CA GLY A 709 13.43 -18.40 16.36
C GLY A 709 13.37 -18.73 17.85
N GLU A 710 13.49 -20.02 18.16
CA GLU A 710 13.63 -20.54 19.51
C GLU A 710 15.12 -20.52 19.89
N GLY A 711 15.57 -19.41 20.49
CA GLY A 711 16.93 -19.29 20.99
C GLY A 711 17.01 -18.21 22.05
N VAL A 712 17.46 -18.56 23.25
CA VAL A 712 17.84 -17.57 24.26
C VAL A 712 19.14 -16.94 23.78
N VAL A 713 19.06 -15.71 23.27
CA VAL A 713 20.22 -14.91 22.92
C VAL A 713 20.61 -14.03 24.10
N ASP A 714 21.91 -13.88 24.33
CA ASP A 714 22.43 -12.96 25.33
C ASP A 714 22.15 -11.51 24.87
N ALA A 715 21.35 -10.79 25.66
CA ALA A 715 20.93 -9.43 25.34
C ALA A 715 22.11 -8.44 25.28
N GLU A 716 23.13 -8.61 26.14
CA GLU A 716 24.32 -7.76 26.12
C GLU A 716 25.16 -8.02 24.87
N GLN A 717 25.29 -9.29 24.48
CA GLN A 717 26.01 -9.67 23.27
C GLN A 717 25.31 -9.15 22.01
N ILE A 718 23.98 -9.29 21.91
CA ILE A 718 23.21 -8.76 20.78
C ILE A 718 23.27 -7.22 20.73
N ALA A 719 23.21 -6.53 21.87
CA ALA A 719 23.38 -5.08 21.91
C ALA A 719 24.76 -4.65 21.37
N SER A 720 25.83 -5.36 21.76
CA SER A 720 27.19 -5.13 21.24
C SER A 720 27.30 -5.40 19.73
N VAL A 721 26.66 -6.46 19.23
CA VAL A 721 26.59 -6.77 17.80
C VAL A 721 25.87 -5.64 17.05
N ARG A 722 24.69 -5.23 17.53
CA ARG A 722 23.89 -4.16 16.91
C ARG A 722 24.68 -2.86 16.82
N GLU A 723 25.34 -2.47 17.91
CA GLU A 723 26.17 -1.25 17.96
C GLU A 723 27.34 -1.29 16.96
N ARG A 724 28.06 -2.41 16.88
CA ARG A 724 29.17 -2.55 15.92
C ARG A 724 28.69 -2.53 14.48
N LEU A 725 27.57 -3.19 14.17
CA LEU A 725 26.97 -3.13 12.84
C LEU A 725 26.47 -1.73 12.50
N PHE A 726 25.85 -1.04 13.45
CA PHE A 726 25.37 0.33 13.26
C PHE A 726 26.54 1.28 12.97
N ARG A 727 27.62 1.23 13.76
CA ARG A 727 28.84 2.01 13.50
C ARG A 727 29.45 1.72 12.14
N ALA A 728 29.61 0.44 11.80
CA ALA A 728 30.13 0.06 10.49
C ALA A 728 29.23 0.49 9.33
N ARG A 729 27.92 0.62 9.55
CA ARG A 729 26.99 1.17 8.55
C ARG A 729 27.20 2.67 8.34
N GLN A 730 27.49 3.43 9.40
CA GLN A 730 27.69 4.88 9.30
C GLN A 730 28.90 5.28 8.45
N ASP A 731 29.86 4.38 8.25
CA ASP A 731 31.01 4.60 7.35
C ASP A 731 30.66 4.38 5.86
N ARG A 732 29.45 3.89 5.54
CA ARG A 732 28.96 3.72 4.17
C ARG A 732 28.41 5.04 3.61
N PRO A 733 28.39 5.24 2.29
CA PRO A 733 27.66 6.37 1.70
C PRO A 733 26.19 6.35 2.13
N ALA A 734 25.78 7.38 2.87
CA ALA A 734 24.42 7.50 3.38
C ALA A 734 23.43 7.85 2.25
N PRO A 735 22.14 7.48 2.39
CA PRO A 735 21.10 7.96 1.49
C PRO A 735 20.99 9.48 1.51
N GLY A 736 20.55 10.06 0.38
CA GLY A 736 20.24 11.48 0.31
C GLY A 736 19.13 11.86 1.29
N ARG A 737 19.19 13.06 1.85
CA ARG A 737 18.13 13.61 2.72
C ARG A 737 17.39 14.72 1.99
N ASP A 738 16.07 14.65 1.97
CA ASP A 738 15.22 15.76 1.52
C ASP A 738 14.97 16.68 2.72
N ASP A 739 15.78 17.74 2.82
CA ASP A 739 15.79 18.71 3.93
C ASP A 739 14.55 19.62 3.98
N LYS A 740 13.55 19.40 3.13
CA LYS A 740 12.31 20.17 3.13
C LYS A 740 11.52 19.89 4.41
N VAL A 741 11.13 20.94 5.11
CA VAL A 741 10.19 20.88 6.25
C VAL A 741 8.78 21.04 5.68
N VAL A 742 7.95 20.00 5.79
CA VAL A 742 6.52 20.03 5.40
C VAL A 742 5.68 20.26 6.65
N ALA A 743 4.77 21.23 6.61
CA ALA A 743 4.00 21.68 7.77
C ALA A 743 3.15 20.55 8.38
N SER A 744 2.30 19.88 7.60
CA SER A 744 1.48 18.76 8.08
C SER A 744 2.31 17.66 8.75
N TRP A 745 3.41 17.25 8.10
CA TRP A 745 4.24 16.15 8.59
C TRP A 745 4.99 16.49 9.88
N ASN A 746 5.39 17.76 10.03
CA ASN A 746 5.96 18.24 11.27
C ASN A 746 4.89 18.37 12.37
N GLY A 747 3.65 18.73 12.04
CA GLY A 747 2.52 18.66 12.97
C GLY A 747 2.30 17.26 13.55
N LEU A 748 2.32 16.23 12.68
CA LEU A 748 2.27 14.83 13.11
C LEU A 748 3.47 14.44 13.99
N ALA A 749 4.68 14.91 13.65
CA ALA A 749 5.89 14.66 14.43
C ALA A 749 5.84 15.34 15.81
N VAL A 750 5.33 16.57 15.90
CA VAL A 750 5.10 17.27 17.17
C VAL A 750 4.18 16.46 18.07
N ALA A 751 3.03 16.00 17.56
CA ALA A 751 2.11 15.15 18.34
C ALA A 751 2.79 13.87 18.83
N ALA A 752 3.48 13.16 17.93
CA ALA A 752 4.14 11.90 18.24
C ALA A 752 5.24 12.06 19.29
N LEU A 753 6.10 13.08 19.16
CA LEU A 753 7.23 13.31 20.06
C LEU A 753 6.79 13.86 21.42
N ALA A 754 5.77 14.74 21.46
CA ALA A 754 5.23 15.25 22.71
C ALA A 754 4.65 14.11 23.57
N GLU A 755 3.79 13.27 22.98
CA GLU A 755 3.18 12.15 23.70
C GLU A 755 4.21 11.08 24.06
N THR A 756 5.08 10.69 23.13
CA THR A 756 6.14 9.68 23.39
C THR A 756 7.09 10.17 24.49
N GLY A 757 7.47 11.45 24.45
CA GLY A 757 8.27 12.09 25.50
C GLY A 757 7.61 12.03 26.86
N ALA A 758 6.33 12.40 26.94
CA ALA A 758 5.57 12.39 28.18
C ALA A 758 5.33 10.98 28.74
N TYR A 759 4.98 10.01 27.90
CA TYR A 759 4.65 8.65 28.35
C TYR A 759 5.87 7.91 28.92
N PHE A 760 7.05 8.15 28.34
CA PHE A 760 8.28 7.44 28.67
C PHE A 760 9.30 8.26 29.47
N ASP A 761 8.89 9.42 30.00
CA ASP A 761 9.73 10.32 30.81
C ASP A 761 11.02 10.76 30.07
N ARG A 762 10.86 11.15 28.79
CA ARG A 762 11.92 11.62 27.88
C ARG A 762 11.72 13.11 27.55
N PRO A 763 12.16 14.04 28.42
CA PRO A 763 11.94 15.47 28.24
C PRO A 763 12.61 16.01 26.97
N ASP A 764 13.71 15.40 26.52
CA ASP A 764 14.40 15.76 25.28
C ASP A 764 13.53 15.58 24.03
N LEU A 765 12.59 14.62 24.03
CA LEU A 765 11.62 14.45 22.94
C LEU A 765 10.54 15.54 22.99
N VAL A 766 10.11 15.96 24.18
CA VAL A 766 9.17 17.08 24.35
C VAL A 766 9.84 18.39 23.89
N GLU A 767 11.11 18.61 24.25
CA GLU A 767 11.89 19.75 23.79
C GLU A 767 12.03 19.78 22.26
N ALA A 768 12.25 18.62 21.62
CA ALA A 768 12.27 18.50 20.16
C ALA A 768 10.90 18.83 19.54
N ALA A 769 9.80 18.40 20.17
CA ALA A 769 8.45 18.77 19.74
C ALA A 769 8.20 20.28 19.85
N VAL A 770 8.61 20.91 20.95
CA VAL A 770 8.52 22.36 21.16
C VAL A 770 9.33 23.12 20.09
N ALA A 771 10.56 22.67 19.80
CA ALA A 771 11.40 23.30 18.79
C ALA A 771 10.78 23.25 17.38
N ALA A 772 10.20 22.11 17.01
CA ALA A 772 9.49 21.97 15.74
C ALA A 772 8.22 22.84 15.70
N ALA A 773 7.46 22.90 16.79
CA ALA A 773 6.29 23.75 16.92
C ALA A 773 6.64 25.25 16.82
N ASP A 774 7.72 25.70 17.48
CA ASP A 774 8.25 27.07 17.34
C ASP A 774 8.61 27.39 15.89
N LEU A 775 9.29 26.47 15.19
CA LEU A 775 9.64 26.67 13.79
C LEU A 775 8.38 26.86 12.92
N LEU A 776 7.34 26.05 13.13
CA LEU A 776 6.08 26.18 12.40
C LEU A 776 5.43 27.54 12.65
N VAL A 777 5.35 27.99 13.89
CA VAL A 777 4.80 29.32 14.23
C VAL A 777 5.66 30.44 13.64
N ARG A 778 6.98 30.36 13.76
CA ARG A 778 7.89 31.46 13.42
C ARG A 778 8.17 31.59 11.92
N LEU A 779 8.17 30.48 11.19
CA LEU A 779 8.54 30.44 9.76
C LEU A 779 7.40 30.07 8.84
N HIS A 780 6.47 29.19 9.27
CA HIS A 780 5.38 28.73 8.41
C HIS A 780 4.10 29.56 8.55
N LEU A 781 3.85 30.15 9.72
CA LEU A 781 2.65 30.93 10.00
C LEU A 781 2.85 32.42 9.71
N ASP A 782 1.98 33.01 8.90
CA ASP A 782 1.97 34.46 8.65
C ASP A 782 1.15 35.25 9.70
N ASP A 783 1.15 36.58 9.57
CA ASP A 783 0.43 37.51 10.45
C ASP A 783 -1.11 37.37 10.39
N ARG A 784 -1.63 36.60 9.43
CA ARG A 784 -3.05 36.29 9.24
C ARG A 784 -3.37 34.84 9.59
N ALA A 785 -2.47 34.17 10.30
CA ALA A 785 -2.57 32.76 10.65
C ALA A 785 -2.68 31.82 9.43
N ARG A 786 -2.11 32.20 8.29
CA ARG A 786 -2.04 31.34 7.10
C ARG A 786 -0.72 30.59 7.10
N LEU A 787 -0.78 29.30 6.83
CA LEU A 787 0.39 28.45 6.69
C LEU A 787 0.94 28.52 5.27
N VAL A 788 2.27 28.55 5.15
CA VAL A 788 2.98 28.03 3.98
C VAL A 788 3.25 26.54 4.17
N ARG A 789 3.16 25.78 3.08
CA ARG A 789 3.27 24.32 3.15
C ARG A 789 4.67 23.85 3.49
N THR A 790 5.67 24.45 2.87
CA THR A 790 7.06 23.98 2.96
C THR A 790 8.03 25.08 3.35
N SER A 791 9.14 24.71 3.96
CA SER A 791 10.33 25.56 4.11
C SER A 791 11.60 24.73 3.93
N ARG A 792 12.71 25.40 3.63
CA ARG A 792 14.03 24.78 3.50
C ARG A 792 15.11 25.82 3.78
N ASP A 793 16.17 25.41 4.49
CA ASP A 793 17.32 26.27 4.84
C ASP A 793 16.89 27.61 5.47
N GLY A 794 15.93 27.55 6.39
CA GLY A 794 15.35 28.71 7.08
C GLY A 794 14.49 29.64 6.22
N ARG A 795 14.08 29.21 5.02
CA ARG A 795 13.27 30.00 4.08
C ARG A 795 11.94 29.34 3.80
N ALA A 796 10.85 30.07 4.04
CA ALA A 796 9.50 29.69 3.62
C ALA A 796 9.42 29.50 2.10
N GLY A 797 8.74 28.44 1.67
CA GLY A 797 8.41 28.15 0.28
C GLY A 797 7.27 29.04 -0.23
N GLY A 798 7.03 28.99 -1.55
CA GLY A 798 6.03 29.82 -2.21
C GLY A 798 4.60 29.27 -2.20
N ASN A 799 4.40 28.03 -1.77
CA ASN A 799 3.11 27.34 -1.85
C ASN A 799 2.32 27.51 -0.55
N ALA A 800 1.06 27.91 -0.67
CA ALA A 800 0.14 28.01 0.44
C ALA A 800 -0.16 26.62 1.04
N GLY A 801 -0.37 26.57 2.35
CA GLY A 801 -0.82 25.36 3.04
C GLY A 801 -2.18 24.89 2.55
N VAL A 802 -2.35 23.58 2.49
CA VAL A 802 -3.61 22.87 2.20
C VAL A 802 -4.27 22.43 3.50
N LEU A 803 -5.50 21.90 3.46
CA LEU A 803 -6.29 21.54 4.64
C LEU A 803 -5.52 20.64 5.61
N GLU A 804 -4.80 19.65 5.10
CA GLU A 804 -3.92 18.75 5.86
C GLU A 804 -2.91 19.53 6.72
N ASP A 805 -2.29 20.60 6.19
CA ASP A 805 -1.32 21.42 6.92
C ASP A 805 -1.94 22.10 8.13
N TYR A 806 -3.15 22.64 7.99
CA TYR A 806 -3.84 23.29 9.12
C TYR A 806 -4.29 22.26 10.15
N ALA A 807 -4.82 21.13 9.70
CA ALA A 807 -5.37 20.10 10.56
C ALA A 807 -4.30 19.38 11.39
N ASP A 808 -3.23 18.91 10.76
CA ASP A 808 -2.19 18.13 11.44
C ASP A 808 -1.29 19.01 12.33
N VAL A 809 -1.08 20.29 11.97
CA VAL A 809 -0.39 21.24 12.84
C VAL A 809 -1.25 21.60 14.05
N ALA A 810 -2.56 21.79 13.87
CA ALA A 810 -3.47 22.02 15.00
C ALA A 810 -3.50 20.80 15.95
N GLU A 811 -3.55 19.57 15.43
CA GLU A 811 -3.44 18.34 16.23
C GLU A 811 -2.11 18.29 16.99
N GLY A 812 -0.99 18.62 16.34
CA GLY A 812 0.32 18.75 16.99
C GLY A 812 0.33 19.74 18.16
N PHE A 813 -0.23 20.93 17.95
CA PHE A 813 -0.32 21.95 18.99
C PHE A 813 -1.27 21.55 20.13
N LEU A 814 -2.38 20.85 19.84
CA LEU A 814 -3.30 20.34 20.87
C LEU A 814 -2.65 19.27 21.75
N ALA A 815 -1.90 18.35 21.14
CA ALA A 815 -1.12 17.35 21.86
C ALA A 815 -0.03 18.02 22.71
N LEU A 816 0.67 19.01 22.16
CA LEU A 816 1.70 19.77 22.88
C LEU A 816 1.11 20.58 24.03
N ALA A 817 -0.04 21.22 23.86
CA ALA A 817 -0.76 21.91 24.92
C ALA A 817 -1.11 20.95 26.07
N SER A 818 -1.59 19.75 25.74
CA SER A 818 -1.92 18.73 26.73
C SER A 818 -0.70 18.24 27.52
N VAL A 819 0.44 18.10 26.84
CA VAL A 819 1.70 17.61 27.43
C VAL A 819 2.42 18.69 28.24
N THR A 820 2.43 19.93 27.79
CA THR A 820 3.19 21.03 28.41
C THR A 820 2.37 21.81 29.44
N GLY A 821 1.04 21.78 29.34
CA GLY A 821 0.18 22.66 30.13
C GLY A 821 0.29 24.13 29.71
N GLU A 822 0.82 24.43 28.52
CA GLU A 822 0.95 25.80 28.00
C GLU A 822 -0.21 26.12 27.04
N GLY A 823 -1.05 27.09 27.41
CA GLY A 823 -2.25 27.49 26.67
C GLY A 823 -1.96 28.16 25.32
N VAL A 824 -0.76 28.70 25.14
CA VAL A 824 -0.35 29.34 23.88
C VAL A 824 -0.48 28.39 22.68
N TRP A 825 -0.21 27.10 22.86
CA TRP A 825 -0.38 26.10 21.80
C TRP A 825 -1.85 25.86 21.47
N LEU A 826 -2.73 25.90 22.47
CA LEU A 826 -4.18 25.85 22.25
C LEU A 826 -4.65 27.06 21.46
N ASP A 827 -4.16 28.26 21.77
CA ASP A 827 -4.50 29.49 21.04
C ASP A 827 -4.08 29.41 19.57
N PHE A 828 -2.86 28.94 19.28
CA PHE A 828 -2.40 28.74 17.90
C PHE A 828 -3.24 27.69 17.17
N ALA A 829 -3.61 26.59 17.83
CA ALA A 829 -4.51 25.60 17.23
C ALA A 829 -5.86 26.24 16.87
N GLY A 830 -6.42 27.07 17.75
CA GLY A 830 -7.65 27.82 17.49
C GLY A 830 -7.57 28.72 16.26
N LEU A 831 -6.48 29.47 16.12
CA LEU A 831 -6.25 30.34 14.95
C LEU A 831 -6.22 29.56 13.63
N LEU A 832 -5.61 28.37 13.63
CA LEU A 832 -5.58 27.49 12.45
C LEU A 832 -6.95 26.91 12.14
N LEU A 833 -7.69 26.46 13.16
CA LEU A 833 -9.03 25.89 12.99
C LEU A 833 -10.05 26.96 12.54
N ASP A 834 -9.90 28.21 12.96
CA ASP A 834 -10.67 29.32 12.43
C ASP A 834 -10.42 29.51 10.91
N GLN A 835 -9.19 29.32 10.43
CA GLN A 835 -8.90 29.30 8.98
C GLN A 835 -9.56 28.11 8.28
N VAL A 836 -9.57 26.92 8.90
CA VAL A 836 -10.29 25.75 8.38
C VAL A 836 -11.76 26.10 8.15
N LEU A 837 -12.44 26.60 9.18
CA LEU A 837 -13.85 26.98 9.11
C LEU A 837 -14.13 28.09 8.09
N ALA A 838 -13.25 29.08 8.00
CA ALA A 838 -13.47 30.24 7.13
C ALA A 838 -13.18 29.97 5.65
N ARG A 839 -12.23 29.08 5.34
CA ARG A 839 -11.67 28.98 3.97
C ARG A 839 -11.74 27.59 3.38
N PHE A 840 -11.75 26.54 4.18
CA PHE A 840 -11.76 25.16 3.70
C PHE A 840 -13.14 24.53 3.78
N THR A 841 -14.03 25.07 4.62
CA THR A 841 -15.41 24.61 4.77
C THR A 841 -16.36 25.32 3.82
N ASP A 842 -17.24 24.55 3.19
CA ASP A 842 -18.42 25.06 2.50
C ASP A 842 -19.47 25.53 3.52
N PRO A 843 -19.93 26.79 3.48
CA PRO A 843 -20.83 27.34 4.50
C PRO A 843 -22.22 26.68 4.51
N ASP A 844 -22.68 26.16 3.38
CA ASP A 844 -24.03 25.61 3.23
C ASP A 844 -24.08 24.11 3.60
N SER A 845 -23.17 23.31 3.05
CA SER A 845 -23.11 21.86 3.25
C SER A 845 -22.25 21.43 4.45
N GLY A 846 -21.27 22.25 4.86
CA GLY A 846 -20.24 21.87 5.83
C GLY A 846 -19.17 20.93 5.26
N ALA A 847 -19.18 20.67 3.95
CA ALA A 847 -18.17 19.88 3.27
C ALA A 847 -16.80 20.58 3.33
N LEU A 848 -15.74 19.80 3.51
CA LEU A 848 -14.36 20.32 3.53
C LEU A 848 -13.71 20.14 2.17
N TYR A 849 -12.82 21.05 1.81
CA TYR A 849 -12.00 20.96 0.59
C TYR A 849 -10.54 20.99 0.95
N ASP A 850 -9.69 20.36 0.13
CA ASP A 850 -8.25 20.29 0.42
C ASP A 850 -7.54 21.63 0.22
N THR A 851 -8.06 22.49 -0.66
CA THR A 851 -7.49 23.83 -0.93
C THR A 851 -8.37 24.93 -0.35
N ALA A 852 -7.80 26.08 0.00
CA ALA A 852 -8.56 27.24 0.47
C ALA A 852 -9.49 27.81 -0.63
N SER A 853 -10.58 28.47 -0.26
CA SER A 853 -11.56 29.04 -1.20
C SER A 853 -10.99 30.17 -2.08
N ASP A 854 -9.91 30.80 -1.65
CA ASP A 854 -9.13 31.82 -2.36
C ASP A 854 -7.81 31.27 -2.97
N ALA A 855 -7.63 29.95 -3.02
CA ALA A 855 -6.47 29.31 -3.66
C ALA A 855 -6.49 29.47 -5.19
N GLU A 856 -5.36 29.13 -5.82
CA GLU A 856 -5.26 29.03 -7.28
C GLU A 856 -6.36 28.11 -7.84
N ARG A 857 -7.06 28.56 -8.89
CA ARG A 857 -8.14 27.79 -9.50
C ARG A 857 -7.56 26.71 -10.40
N LEU A 858 -7.72 25.45 -10.00
CA LEU A 858 -7.51 24.28 -10.85
C LEU A 858 -8.80 23.92 -11.62
N ILE A 859 -8.77 22.86 -12.44
CA ILE A 859 -9.94 22.39 -13.20
C ILE A 859 -11.14 22.02 -12.28
N ARG A 860 -10.84 21.69 -11.02
CA ARG A 860 -11.81 21.61 -9.91
C ARG A 860 -11.08 21.78 -8.58
N ARG A 861 -11.83 22.08 -7.52
CA ARG A 861 -11.31 22.12 -6.17
C ARG A 861 -11.18 20.67 -5.64
N PRO A 862 -9.99 20.20 -5.23
CA PRO A 862 -9.83 18.86 -4.69
C PRO A 862 -10.55 18.71 -3.34
N GLN A 863 -11.02 17.49 -3.11
CA GLN A 863 -11.86 17.11 -1.97
C GLN A 863 -11.73 15.58 -1.78
N ASP A 864 -10.59 15.12 -1.28
CA ASP A 864 -10.38 13.70 -1.00
C ASP A 864 -10.52 13.38 0.50
N PRO A 865 -11.60 12.70 0.93
CA PRO A 865 -11.79 12.31 2.31
C PRO A 865 -11.11 10.98 2.67
N THR A 866 -10.34 10.39 1.75
CA THR A 866 -9.70 9.09 1.95
C THR A 866 -8.27 9.23 2.46
N ASP A 867 -7.96 8.50 3.52
CA ASP A 867 -6.60 8.40 4.05
C ASP A 867 -5.70 7.71 3.03
N ASN A 868 -4.47 8.21 2.92
CA ASN A 868 -3.42 7.59 2.11
C ASN A 868 -2.25 7.22 3.02
N ALA A 869 -1.04 7.68 2.72
CA ALA A 869 0.10 7.53 3.61
C ALA A 869 -0.02 8.43 4.86
N THR A 870 -0.86 9.46 4.78
CA THR A 870 -1.25 10.38 5.85
C THR A 870 -2.77 10.35 6.04
N PRO A 871 -3.28 10.82 7.20
CA PRO A 871 -4.70 11.12 7.36
C PRO A 871 -5.19 12.08 6.26
N ALA A 872 -6.41 11.88 5.76
CA ALA A 872 -7.01 12.85 4.85
C ALA A 872 -7.16 14.20 5.56
N GLY A 873 -6.88 15.32 4.86
CA GLY A 873 -7.06 16.65 5.44
C GLY A 873 -8.47 16.86 6.03
N TRP A 874 -9.48 16.24 5.40
CA TRP A 874 -10.86 16.20 5.89
C TRP A 874 -10.98 15.55 7.28
N THR A 875 -10.53 14.30 7.44
CA THR A 875 -10.68 13.55 8.69
C THR A 875 -9.72 14.06 9.77
N ALA A 876 -8.54 14.55 9.36
CA ALA A 876 -7.60 15.26 10.23
C ALA A 876 -8.26 16.49 10.86
N ALA A 877 -8.89 17.34 10.04
CA ALA A 877 -9.59 18.53 10.51
C ALA A 877 -10.73 18.17 11.45
N ALA A 878 -11.51 17.12 11.14
CA ALA A 878 -12.56 16.64 12.03
C ALA A 878 -12.02 16.25 13.42
N GLY A 879 -10.86 15.60 13.48
CA GLY A 879 -10.17 15.25 14.72
C GLY A 879 -9.74 16.48 15.51
N ALA A 880 -9.00 17.39 14.88
CA ALA A 880 -8.51 18.60 15.54
C ALA A 880 -9.65 19.51 16.03
N LEU A 881 -10.73 19.67 15.23
CA LEU A 881 -11.94 20.39 15.62
C LEU A 881 -12.62 19.77 16.85
N LEU A 882 -12.71 18.43 16.91
CA LEU A 882 -13.32 17.71 18.03
C LEU A 882 -12.48 17.88 19.31
N SER A 883 -11.17 17.71 19.22
CA SER A 883 -10.23 17.88 20.34
C SER A 883 -10.22 19.33 20.85
N TYR A 884 -10.16 20.32 19.95
CA TYR A 884 -10.23 21.73 20.33
C TYR A 884 -11.57 22.08 21.00
N ALA A 885 -12.68 21.55 20.49
CA ALA A 885 -13.98 21.72 21.13
C ALA A 885 -14.03 21.12 22.54
N ALA A 886 -13.35 20.01 22.79
CA ALA A 886 -13.27 19.41 24.12
C ALA A 886 -12.41 20.26 25.08
N HIS A 887 -11.31 20.86 24.62
CA HIS A 887 -10.51 21.77 25.44
C HIS A 887 -11.24 23.08 25.79
N THR A 888 -12.05 23.60 24.87
CA THR A 888 -12.61 24.96 24.96
C THR A 888 -14.10 25.02 25.29
N GLY A 889 -14.82 23.92 25.13
CA GLY A 889 -16.29 23.90 25.16
C GLY A 889 -16.95 24.53 23.92
N SER A 890 -16.20 24.77 22.84
CA SER A 890 -16.70 25.49 21.67
C SER A 890 -17.72 24.68 20.86
N ALA A 891 -19.00 25.08 20.93
CA ALA A 891 -20.08 24.46 20.17
C ALA A 891 -19.88 24.59 18.65
N LEU A 892 -19.30 25.70 18.17
CA LEU A 892 -19.02 25.92 16.75
C LEU A 892 -18.09 24.82 16.20
N HIS A 893 -16.96 24.60 16.87
CA HIS A 893 -15.97 23.61 16.47
C HIS A 893 -16.52 22.18 16.61
N ARG A 894 -17.30 21.90 17.67
CA ARG A 894 -17.96 20.60 17.84
C ARG A 894 -18.91 20.29 16.68
N THR A 895 -19.80 21.22 16.33
CA THR A 895 -20.74 21.04 15.21
C THR A 895 -20.00 20.89 13.87
N ALA A 896 -18.89 21.59 13.67
CA ALA A 896 -18.08 21.44 12.48
C ALA A 896 -17.42 20.04 12.40
N ALA A 897 -16.85 19.55 13.50
CA ALA A 897 -16.31 18.18 13.58
C ALA A 897 -17.37 17.12 13.30
N GLU A 898 -18.54 17.26 13.93
CA GLU A 898 -19.71 16.39 13.73
C GLU A 898 -20.14 16.32 12.26
N ARG A 899 -20.24 17.47 11.57
CA ARG A 899 -20.56 17.51 10.13
C ARG A 899 -19.47 16.87 9.28
N ALA A 900 -18.21 17.16 9.56
CA ALA A 900 -17.09 16.58 8.83
C ALA A 900 -17.06 15.05 8.96
N LEU A 901 -17.43 14.49 10.11
CA LEU A 901 -17.50 13.04 10.33
C LEU A 901 -18.66 12.34 9.59
N GLY A 902 -19.60 13.08 9.00
CA GLY A 902 -20.66 12.51 8.18
C GLY A 902 -20.15 11.58 7.09
N VAL A 903 -18.97 11.86 6.52
CA VAL A 903 -18.35 11.04 5.46
C VAL A 903 -18.02 9.61 5.90
N VAL A 904 -17.79 9.40 7.21
CA VAL A 904 -17.54 8.08 7.80
C VAL A 904 -18.74 7.16 7.63
N THR A 905 -19.95 7.72 7.56
CA THR A 905 -21.17 6.94 7.36
C THR A 905 -21.23 6.23 6.01
N THR A 906 -20.63 6.83 4.98
CA THR A 906 -20.57 6.29 3.62
C THR A 906 -19.34 5.41 3.45
N LEU A 907 -18.18 5.89 3.91
CA LEU A 907 -16.89 5.28 3.60
C LEU A 907 -16.48 4.19 4.60
N GLY A 908 -16.83 4.32 5.88
CA GLY A 908 -16.48 3.36 6.93
C GLY A 908 -16.88 1.92 6.58
N PRO A 909 -18.13 1.66 6.19
CA PRO A 909 -18.58 0.31 5.78
C PRO A 909 -17.98 -0.20 4.45
N ARG A 910 -17.48 0.69 3.59
CA ARG A 910 -17.11 0.35 2.20
C ARG A 910 -15.60 0.21 2.01
N VAL A 911 -14.83 1.10 2.61
CA VAL A 911 -13.37 1.22 2.42
C VAL A 911 -12.66 1.52 3.75
N PRO A 912 -12.88 0.73 4.83
CA PRO A 912 -12.41 1.07 6.17
C PRO A 912 -10.89 1.27 6.30
N ARG A 913 -10.10 0.67 5.40
CA ARG A 913 -8.64 0.87 5.36
C ARG A 913 -8.21 2.27 4.94
N PHE A 914 -9.04 2.96 4.16
CA PHE A 914 -8.80 4.28 3.60
C PHE A 914 -9.59 5.36 4.34
N ILE A 915 -10.12 5.06 5.53
CA ILE A 915 -10.75 6.03 6.43
C ILE A 915 -10.48 5.66 7.89
N GLY A 916 -9.31 5.08 8.16
CA GLY A 916 -8.91 4.67 9.49
C GLY A 916 -8.91 5.83 10.49
N TRP A 917 -8.45 7.01 10.07
CA TRP A 917 -8.41 8.17 10.95
C TRP A 917 -9.82 8.71 11.21
N GLY A 918 -10.67 8.78 10.18
CA GLY A 918 -12.08 9.14 10.34
C GLY A 918 -12.83 8.18 11.29
N LEU A 919 -12.55 6.88 11.21
CA LEU A 919 -13.08 5.88 12.14
C LEU A 919 -12.53 6.10 13.57
N ALA A 920 -11.24 6.37 13.73
CA ALA A 920 -10.62 6.67 15.02
C ALA A 920 -11.19 7.94 15.70
N VAL A 921 -11.47 8.98 14.93
CA VAL A 921 -12.14 10.19 15.42
C VAL A 921 -13.61 9.92 15.74
N ALA A 922 -14.29 9.10 14.95
CA ALA A 922 -15.66 8.70 15.25
C ALA A 922 -15.76 7.85 16.52
N GLU A 923 -14.77 7.02 16.85
CA GLU A 923 -14.67 6.35 18.16
C GLU A 923 -14.57 7.35 19.31
N ALA A 924 -13.79 8.43 19.15
CA ALA A 924 -13.75 9.54 20.11
C ALA A 924 -15.09 10.27 20.24
N LEU A 925 -15.77 10.55 19.13
CA LEU A 925 -17.10 11.17 19.15
C LEU A 925 -18.13 10.29 19.88
N LEU A 926 -18.09 8.98 19.65
CA LEU A 926 -18.99 8.01 20.30
C LEU A 926 -18.70 7.83 21.79
N ASP A 927 -17.42 7.85 22.19
CA ASP A 927 -17.11 7.96 23.62
C ASP A 927 -17.45 9.34 24.15
N GLY A 928 -17.56 10.40 23.35
CA GLY A 928 -17.73 11.75 23.87
C GLY A 928 -16.46 12.16 24.63
N PRO A 929 -15.53 12.87 23.96
CA PRO A 929 -14.18 13.13 24.46
C PRO A 929 -14.13 13.43 25.96
N ARG A 930 -13.26 12.71 26.69
CA ARG A 930 -13.07 12.98 28.12
C ARG A 930 -12.33 14.29 28.27
N GLU A 931 -12.98 15.21 28.96
CA GLU A 931 -12.54 16.56 29.24
C GLU A 931 -11.83 16.55 30.61
N ILE A 932 -10.49 16.47 30.63
CA ILE A 932 -9.73 16.27 31.88
C ILE A 932 -9.03 17.56 32.29
N ALA A 933 -9.40 18.12 33.45
CA ALA A 933 -8.70 19.25 34.06
C ALA A 933 -7.89 18.78 35.27
N VAL A 934 -6.58 19.03 35.26
CA VAL A 934 -5.66 18.77 36.38
C VAL A 934 -5.23 20.10 36.97
N VAL A 935 -5.75 20.42 38.16
CA VAL A 935 -5.48 21.69 38.83
C VAL A 935 -4.46 21.52 39.95
N GLY A 936 -3.47 22.40 39.98
CA GLY A 936 -2.39 22.39 40.96
C GLY A 936 -1.45 23.57 40.80
N PRO A 937 -0.49 23.77 41.72
CA PRO A 937 0.37 24.95 41.69
C PRO A 937 1.30 25.00 40.48
N ASP A 938 1.86 23.86 40.05
CA ASP A 938 2.80 23.75 38.92
C ASP A 938 2.94 22.27 38.50
N LEU A 939 3.26 21.98 37.23
CA LEU A 939 3.48 20.60 36.76
C LEU A 939 4.71 19.91 37.39
N ALA A 940 5.70 20.68 37.83
CA ALA A 940 6.86 20.18 38.56
C ALA A 940 6.53 19.82 40.03
N ASP A 941 5.35 20.20 40.55
CA ASP A 941 4.88 19.67 41.82
C ASP A 941 4.60 18.16 41.69
N GLY A 942 5.12 17.38 42.64
CA GLY A 942 5.06 15.92 42.55
C GLY A 942 3.63 15.36 42.50
N ALA A 943 2.67 15.99 43.17
CA ALA A 943 1.28 15.51 43.16
C ALA A 943 0.55 15.95 41.89
N THR A 944 0.72 17.19 41.46
CA THR A 944 0.18 17.69 40.19
C THR A 944 0.72 16.93 38.99
N GLY A 945 2.05 16.77 38.90
CA GLY A 945 2.72 16.01 37.85
C GLY A 945 2.28 14.54 37.81
N THR A 946 2.05 13.91 38.97
CA THR A 946 1.53 12.53 39.01
C THR A 946 0.12 12.43 38.45
N LEU A 947 -0.78 13.36 38.80
CA LEU A 947 -2.15 13.38 38.27
C LEU A 947 -2.17 13.69 36.77
N HIS A 948 -1.35 14.64 36.32
CA HIS A 948 -1.21 15.01 34.92
C HIS A 948 -0.68 13.86 34.07
N ARG A 949 0.41 13.20 34.48
CA ARG A 949 0.92 12.01 33.82
C ARG A 949 -0.10 10.86 33.81
N THR A 950 -0.87 10.71 34.89
CA THR A 950 -1.94 9.70 34.95
C THR A 950 -3.07 10.03 33.97
N ALA A 951 -3.42 11.31 33.79
CA ALA A 951 -4.40 11.74 32.80
C ALA A 951 -3.92 11.46 31.37
N LEU A 952 -2.67 11.81 31.05
CA LEU A 952 -2.07 11.57 29.73
C LEU A 952 -2.00 10.07 29.37
N LEU A 953 -1.77 9.21 30.37
CA LEU A 953 -1.75 7.76 30.21
C LEU A 953 -3.14 7.10 30.17
N GLY A 954 -4.22 7.88 30.28
CA GLY A 954 -5.57 7.38 30.07
C GLY A 954 -5.77 6.85 28.65
N THR A 955 -6.60 5.82 28.49
CA THR A 955 -6.87 5.18 27.19
C THR A 955 -8.19 5.64 26.56
N ALA A 956 -8.97 6.48 27.24
CA ALA A 956 -10.26 6.95 26.76
C ALA A 956 -10.14 7.63 25.37
N PRO A 957 -10.90 7.20 24.36
CA PRO A 957 -10.80 7.73 23.00
C PRO A 957 -11.03 9.24 22.93
N GLY A 958 -10.06 9.96 22.36
CA GLY A 958 -10.12 11.42 22.18
C GLY A 958 -10.11 12.23 23.47
N ALA A 959 -9.65 11.65 24.60
CA ALA A 959 -9.46 12.40 25.81
C ALA A 959 -8.50 13.58 25.61
N VAL A 960 -8.85 14.72 26.21
CA VAL A 960 -8.03 15.93 26.24
C VAL A 960 -7.64 16.27 27.67
N VAL A 961 -6.45 16.81 27.85
CA VAL A 961 -5.91 17.13 29.18
C VAL A 961 -5.53 18.61 29.23
N ALA A 962 -6.14 19.37 30.13
CA ALA A 962 -5.67 20.69 30.51
C ALA A 962 -5.04 20.60 31.90
N ALA A 963 -3.88 21.23 32.09
CA ALA A 963 -3.23 21.28 33.39
C ALA A 963 -2.74 22.70 33.68
N GLY A 964 -2.91 23.14 34.93
CA GLY A 964 -2.49 24.48 35.34
C GLY A 964 -2.97 24.87 36.72
N ALA A 965 -2.76 26.15 37.06
CA ALA A 965 -3.24 26.73 38.30
C ALA A 965 -4.78 26.71 38.39
N PRO A 966 -5.37 26.63 39.59
CA PRO A 966 -6.81 26.80 39.79
C PRO A 966 -7.27 28.12 39.18
N ASP A 967 -8.34 28.08 38.37
CA ASP A 967 -8.89 29.24 37.65
C ASP A 967 -7.85 29.97 36.77
N GLY A 968 -6.85 29.24 36.25
CA GLY A 968 -5.86 29.78 35.32
C GLY A 968 -6.44 30.07 33.94
N ASP A 969 -5.98 31.14 33.31
CA ASP A 969 -6.46 31.60 31.99
C ASP A 969 -5.86 30.80 30.80
N GLU A 970 -4.92 29.87 31.06
CA GLU A 970 -4.24 29.07 30.03
C GLU A 970 -5.22 28.16 29.27
N PHE A 971 -6.24 27.63 29.94
CA PHE A 971 -7.23 26.75 29.33
C PHE A 971 -8.63 27.07 29.85
N PRO A 972 -9.64 27.21 28.98
CA PRO A 972 -11.04 27.35 29.41
C PRO A 972 -11.50 26.18 30.30
N LEU A 973 -10.91 25.00 30.13
CA LEU A 973 -11.24 23.80 30.91
C LEU A 973 -10.90 23.89 32.40
N LEU A 974 -9.98 24.79 32.79
CA LEU A 974 -9.57 24.99 34.18
C LEU A 974 -10.51 25.94 34.94
N ALA A 975 -11.45 26.59 34.25
CA ALA A 975 -12.38 27.53 34.86
C ALA A 975 -13.32 26.85 35.87
N ASP A 976 -13.47 27.45 37.05
CA ASP A 976 -14.28 26.94 38.15
C ASP A 976 -13.83 25.55 38.62
N ARG A 977 -12.52 25.29 38.63
CA ARG A 977 -11.91 24.03 39.09
C ARG A 977 -10.98 24.29 40.28
N PRO A 978 -11.51 24.29 41.52
CA PRO A 978 -10.69 24.56 42.71
C PRO A 978 -9.82 23.35 43.10
N LEU A 979 -8.90 23.56 44.03
CA LEU A 979 -8.21 22.46 44.72
C LEU A 979 -9.19 21.68 45.63
N VAL A 980 -8.95 20.39 45.83
CA VAL A 980 -9.74 19.56 46.75
C VAL A 980 -9.04 19.51 48.10
N ALA A 981 -9.65 20.11 49.13
CA ALA A 981 -9.07 20.24 50.47
C ALA A 981 -7.65 20.83 50.48
N GLY A 982 -7.35 21.73 49.52
CA GLY A 982 -6.05 22.37 49.36
C GLY A 982 -4.99 21.51 48.62
N ALA A 983 -5.35 20.33 48.13
CA ALA A 983 -4.47 19.47 47.34
C ALA A 983 -4.80 19.53 45.83
N PRO A 984 -3.80 19.26 44.96
CA PRO A 984 -4.04 19.10 43.52
C PRO A 984 -5.12 18.07 43.23
N ALA A 985 -5.94 18.32 42.22
CA ALA A 985 -7.09 17.51 41.89
C ALA A 985 -7.28 17.37 40.39
N ALA A 986 -7.83 16.23 39.98
CA ALA A 986 -8.26 15.97 38.62
C ALA A 986 -9.79 15.94 38.54
N TYR A 987 -10.32 16.57 37.49
CA TYR A 987 -11.73 16.62 37.13
C TYR A 987 -11.89 15.93 35.78
N VAL A 988 -12.72 14.90 35.71
CA VAL A 988 -13.03 14.19 34.48
C VAL A 988 -14.47 14.54 34.11
N CYS A 989 -14.63 15.23 32.98
CA CYS A 989 -15.92 15.63 32.46
C CYS A 989 -16.22 14.92 31.13
N ARG A 990 -17.51 14.76 30.83
CA ARG A 990 -18.02 14.22 29.58
C ARG A 990 -19.38 14.84 29.32
N ASN A 991 -19.56 15.47 28.16
CA ASN A 991 -20.82 16.10 27.75
C ASN A 991 -21.37 17.06 28.84
N PHE A 992 -20.54 18.00 29.29
CA PHE A 992 -20.89 19.00 30.32
C PHE A 992 -21.24 18.44 31.70
N THR A 993 -20.98 17.16 31.95
CA THR A 993 -21.17 16.52 33.26
C THR A 993 -19.83 16.01 33.78
N CYS A 994 -19.46 16.36 35.00
CA CYS A 994 -18.21 15.93 35.62
C CYS A 994 -18.46 14.88 36.71
N ASP A 995 -17.55 13.92 36.80
CA ASP A 995 -17.45 13.04 37.96
C ASP A 995 -16.98 13.82 39.20
N ALA A 996 -17.08 13.19 40.37
CA ALA A 996 -16.53 13.77 41.59
C ALA A 996 -15.00 13.94 41.44
N PRO A 997 -14.43 15.12 41.75
CA PRO A 997 -13.00 15.35 41.58
C PRO A 997 -12.19 14.43 42.48
N THR A 998 -11.01 14.02 41.99
CA THR A 998 -10.13 13.07 42.69
C THR A 998 -8.74 13.65 42.88
N THR A 999 -8.16 13.41 44.04
CA THR A 999 -6.73 13.64 44.34
C THR A 999 -5.92 12.35 44.24
N ASP A 1000 -6.59 11.23 43.96
CA ASP A 1000 -6.01 9.88 43.90
C ASP A 1000 -5.79 9.46 42.44
N PRO A 1001 -4.53 9.25 42.02
CA PRO A 1001 -4.19 8.77 40.68
C PRO A 1001 -4.84 7.43 40.30
N GLU A 1002 -5.05 6.51 41.26
CA GLU A 1002 -5.64 5.20 40.96
C GLU A 1002 -7.13 5.34 40.60
N ARG A 1003 -7.84 6.24 41.28
CA ARG A 1003 -9.23 6.57 40.93
C ARG A 1003 -9.31 7.26 39.58
N LEU A 1004 -8.38 8.18 39.30
CA LEU A 1004 -8.29 8.84 37.99
C LEU A 1004 -8.08 7.81 36.89
N ARG A 1005 -7.12 6.90 37.03
CA ARG A 1005 -6.87 5.84 36.04
C ARG A 1005 -8.10 4.99 35.79
N THR A 1006 -8.81 4.61 36.86
CA THR A 1006 -10.06 3.84 36.75
C THR A 1006 -11.09 4.58 35.91
N ALA A 1007 -11.33 5.87 36.18
CA ALA A 1007 -12.29 6.70 35.45
C ALA A 1007 -11.94 6.90 33.97
N LEU A 1008 -10.65 6.80 33.61
CA LEU A 1008 -10.15 6.93 32.24
C LEU A 1008 -10.06 5.60 31.48
N SER A 1009 -10.32 4.48 32.17
CA SER A 1009 -10.35 3.13 31.61
C SER A 1009 -11.76 2.54 31.46
N SER A 1010 -12.77 3.27 31.94
CA SER A 1010 -14.16 2.81 32.10
C SER A 1010 -15.15 3.32 31.07
#